data_AF-A0A2D0A0D4-F1
#
_entry.id   AF-A0A2D0A0D4-F1
#
_cell.length_a   1.000
_cell.length_b   1.000
_cell.length_c   1.000
_cell.angle_alpha   90.00
_cell.angle_beta   90.00
_cell.angle_gamma   90.00
#
_symmetry.space_group_name_H-M   'P 1'
#
loop_
_entity.id
_entity.type
_entity.pdbx_description
1 polymer ?
#
loop_
_entity_poly.entity_id
_entity_poly.type
_entity_poly.pdbx_seq_one_letter_code
_entity_poly.pdbx_strand_id
1 'polypeptide(L)'
;MAKILPFSLTVLSLALLSACSDKAPTQTVTQNEQTAVVASSAQQVVAPIAKKVPFEMEVHGDKRIDDYYWMRDDKRENPEILAHLEAENNYTNAQLAHTEKLQADLFEELKARIKKNDDSVPVKKGQYFYSTEMRGDNEYPIYVRSSDVKGSNKEVLLDVNELAKDHAYYQISGLDVSPSGQLMAYGEDKVSRRVYTLRFQDLTSKAMLPDVLEGTEGDVVWANDNKTVYYIKKDPQTLLGYQVFRHTLGTAQSEDQLVYEETDNSYYTGIGKSKDGSVIYISHGSTESSGISVIDANNPKAMPQRLIPREKGLEYEASKLGDYYYITTNWDAVNFRLMKVHQDQLGDKANWQEVIPHRADIKLEGITLFNNHLVYQEREKGQTSIKVRDLTTQKEQSLSFNDPVFATYMYGNSELDNPSLRVYYTSLTTPGTHYDIDLVNGEKNQLKQQEVLGDFNADNYASERIFIKARDGVEVPVSLVYRKDKFKQDGTNPLYQYGYGSYGATMEPRFSSTRLSLLDRGFVYAIAHIRGSQMLGRPWYDDGKKLTKQNTFNDFIDVTKALTSQGYASKDQVFAVGGSAGGLLMGAVINQAPELYKGVAAHVPFVDVVTTMLDESIPLTTNEYDEWGNPNDKTYYDYMLSYSPYDQVKKQAYPNLLVTTGLHDSQVQYFEPAKWVAKLREHKTDNNKLLFKVDMEAGHGGASGRFKGLKDSALEYAFILDLAGKNTL
;
A
#
# COMPACT_ATOMS: atom_id res chain seq x y z
N MET A 1 18.77 60.45 20.75
CA MET A 1 18.18 60.22 22.09
C MET A 1 18.08 58.70 22.24
N ALA A 2 19.03 57.96 22.84
CA ALA A 2 19.43 57.90 24.25
C ALA A 2 18.24 57.62 25.19
N LYS A 3 18.20 56.63 26.10
CA LYS A 3 19.21 55.70 26.65
C LYS A 3 18.50 54.77 27.70
N ILE A 4 18.88 53.48 27.77
CA ILE A 4 19.36 52.77 28.99
C ILE A 4 18.39 51.95 29.90
N LEU A 5 18.61 50.61 29.89
CA LEU A 5 18.52 49.62 31.00
C LEU A 5 19.57 49.96 32.10
N PRO A 6 19.52 49.52 33.39
CA PRO A 6 19.61 48.08 33.72
C PRO A 6 19.28 47.58 35.17
N PHE A 7 19.50 46.26 35.35
CA PHE A 7 20.13 45.55 36.49
C PHE A 7 19.33 44.80 37.58
N SER A 8 19.79 43.55 37.77
CA SER A 8 19.47 42.43 38.66
C SER A 8 19.81 42.62 40.16
N LEU A 9 19.31 41.72 41.03
CA LEU A 9 20.06 40.99 42.10
C LEU A 9 19.11 39.98 42.82
N THR A 10 19.26 38.65 42.71
CA THR A 10 20.00 37.66 43.56
C THR A 10 19.53 37.43 45.02
N VAL A 11 19.45 36.14 45.40
CA VAL A 11 19.87 35.44 46.66
C VAL A 11 18.93 34.22 46.91
N LEU A 12 19.39 32.96 46.69
CA LEU A 12 19.98 31.99 47.67
C LEU A 12 18.92 31.47 48.69
N SER A 13 18.80 30.21 49.13
CA SER A 13 19.40 28.88 48.85
C SER A 13 19.06 27.94 50.02
N LEU A 14 18.98 26.61 49.76
CA LEU A 14 19.17 25.46 50.69
C LEU A 14 18.17 25.31 51.87
N ALA A 15 17.90 24.16 52.49
CA ALA A 15 18.05 22.72 52.22
C ALA A 15 17.49 21.95 53.45
N LEU A 16 17.03 20.71 53.22
CA LEU A 16 17.13 19.51 54.08
C LEU A 16 16.30 19.32 55.38
N LEU A 17 15.60 18.17 55.36
CA LEU A 17 15.54 17.09 56.37
C LEU A 17 14.71 17.19 57.68
N SER A 18 13.83 16.17 57.79
CA SER A 18 13.71 15.21 58.91
C SER A 18 12.61 15.37 59.99
N ALA A 19 11.86 14.26 60.13
CA ALA A 19 11.53 13.52 61.36
C ALA A 19 10.36 13.93 62.30
N CYS A 20 9.43 12.96 62.42
CA CYS A 20 8.85 12.36 63.63
C CYS A 20 7.76 13.07 64.48
N SER A 21 6.60 12.37 64.54
CA SER A 21 5.80 11.94 65.71
C SER A 21 5.26 12.97 66.72
N ASP A 22 3.93 12.96 66.96
CA ASP A 22 3.39 12.46 68.24
C ASP A 22 1.88 12.18 68.28
N LYS A 23 1.54 11.21 69.14
CA LYS A 23 0.28 10.49 69.42
C LYS A 23 -0.77 11.38 70.14
N ALA A 24 -2.08 11.13 70.17
CA ALA A 24 -2.83 10.01 70.82
C ALA A 24 -4.37 10.36 70.81
N PRO A 25 -5.32 9.56 71.36
CA PRO A 25 -5.58 8.11 71.23
C PRO A 25 -7.08 7.71 70.98
N THR A 26 -7.27 6.43 70.61
CA THR A 26 -8.42 5.51 70.88
C THR A 26 -9.86 5.87 70.50
N GLN A 27 -10.50 5.01 69.68
CA GLN A 27 -11.47 4.01 70.17
C GLN A 27 -11.83 2.99 69.06
N THR A 28 -11.73 1.72 69.41
CA THR A 28 -12.09 0.55 68.62
C THR A 28 -13.60 0.28 68.72
N VAL A 29 -14.28 0.19 67.58
CA VAL A 29 -15.60 -0.47 67.47
C VAL A 29 -15.53 -1.43 66.29
N THR A 30 -15.63 -2.72 66.60
CA THR A 30 -15.79 -3.81 65.65
C THR A 30 -17.25 -3.87 65.18
N GLN A 31 -17.48 -3.75 63.87
CA GLN A 31 -18.71 -4.21 63.23
C GLN A 31 -18.38 -5.02 61.97
N ASN A 32 -18.99 -6.19 61.89
CA ASN A 32 -18.96 -7.12 60.78
C ASN A 32 -19.56 -6.47 59.52
N GLU A 33 -18.80 -6.39 58.45
CA GLU A 33 -19.36 -6.14 57.12
C GLU A 33 -19.45 -7.45 56.34
N GLN A 34 -20.70 -7.85 56.10
CA GLN A 34 -21.07 -8.83 55.09
C GLN A 34 -20.64 -8.29 53.72
N THR A 35 -19.71 -9.00 53.07
CA THR A 35 -19.38 -8.79 51.67
C THR A 35 -20.57 -9.21 50.81
N ALA A 36 -21.40 -8.24 50.43
CA ALA A 36 -22.34 -8.40 49.34
C ALA A 36 -21.53 -8.49 48.04
N VAL A 37 -21.36 -9.71 47.53
CA VAL A 37 -20.91 -9.96 46.16
C VAL A 37 -22.03 -9.47 45.23
N VAL A 38 -21.93 -8.23 44.77
CA VAL A 38 -22.72 -7.78 43.62
C VAL A 38 -22.02 -8.36 42.39
N ALA A 39 -22.51 -9.51 41.95
CA ALA A 39 -22.20 -10.02 40.62
C ALA A 39 -22.66 -8.97 39.59
N SER A 40 -21.71 -8.25 39.01
CA SER A 40 -21.94 -7.45 37.82
C SER A 40 -22.35 -8.40 36.70
N SER A 41 -23.65 -8.49 36.42
CA SER A 41 -24.14 -9.07 35.18
C SER A 41 -23.54 -8.27 34.04
N ALA A 42 -22.57 -8.85 33.32
CA ALA A 42 -22.05 -8.26 32.09
C ALA A 42 -23.24 -8.03 31.14
N GLN A 43 -23.60 -6.77 30.95
CA GLN A 43 -24.68 -6.39 30.05
C GLN A 43 -24.23 -6.80 28.65
N GLN A 44 -24.91 -7.79 28.07
CA GLN A 44 -24.58 -8.33 26.76
C GLN A 44 -24.71 -7.21 25.72
N VAL A 45 -23.58 -6.75 25.18
CA VAL A 45 -23.57 -5.69 24.16
C VAL A 45 -24.19 -6.24 22.87
N VAL A 46 -25.33 -5.69 22.48
CA VAL A 46 -26.07 -6.08 21.29
C VAL A 46 -25.42 -5.43 20.06
N ALA A 47 -25.37 -6.17 18.95
CA ALA A 47 -24.85 -5.63 17.68
C ALA A 47 -25.70 -4.41 17.23
N PRO A 48 -25.07 -3.34 16.71
CA PRO A 48 -25.79 -2.21 16.16
C PRO A 48 -26.75 -2.64 15.04
N ILE A 49 -27.97 -2.14 15.11
CA ILE A 49 -29.00 -2.33 14.09
C ILE A 49 -29.14 -1.02 13.32
N ALA A 50 -28.72 -1.04 12.06
CA ALA A 50 -28.92 0.09 11.17
C ALA A 50 -30.41 0.27 10.85
N LYS A 51 -30.90 1.50 10.83
CA LYS A 51 -32.22 1.81 10.28
C LYS A 51 -32.26 1.48 8.79
N LYS A 52 -33.45 1.11 8.32
CA LYS A 52 -33.71 0.88 6.90
C LYS A 52 -34.44 2.08 6.33
N VAL A 53 -33.84 2.71 5.32
CA VAL A 53 -34.42 3.82 4.57
C VAL A 53 -34.41 3.39 3.11
N PRO A 54 -35.52 2.83 2.61
CA PRO A 54 -35.57 2.30 1.24
C PRO A 54 -35.19 3.38 0.23
N PHE A 55 -34.13 3.13 -0.53
CA PHE A 55 -33.71 3.94 -1.66
C PHE A 55 -33.80 3.10 -2.93
N GLU A 56 -34.78 3.42 -3.78
CA GLU A 56 -34.97 2.72 -5.06
C GLU A 56 -34.00 3.26 -6.11
N MET A 57 -33.29 2.35 -6.76
CA MET A 57 -32.44 2.62 -7.92
C MET A 57 -32.94 1.78 -9.09
N GLU A 58 -33.19 2.41 -10.23
CA GLU A 58 -33.63 1.74 -11.45
C GLU A 58 -32.65 1.99 -12.59
N VAL A 59 -32.01 0.93 -13.08
CA VAL A 59 -31.06 0.96 -14.21
C VAL A 59 -31.33 -0.26 -15.08
N HIS A 60 -31.34 -0.09 -16.41
CA HIS A 60 -31.65 -1.15 -17.38
C HIS A 60 -32.99 -1.88 -17.16
N GLY A 61 -33.95 -1.23 -16.49
CA GLY A 61 -35.24 -1.81 -16.09
C GLY A 61 -35.18 -2.79 -14.91
N ASP A 62 -34.01 -2.92 -14.26
CA ASP A 62 -33.84 -3.63 -13.00
C ASP A 62 -33.98 -2.65 -11.83
N LYS A 63 -34.86 -2.96 -10.88
CA LYS A 63 -35.13 -2.15 -9.69
C LYS A 63 -34.44 -2.78 -8.49
N ARG A 64 -33.40 -2.12 -7.99
CA ARG A 64 -32.71 -2.48 -6.74
C ARG A 64 -33.14 -1.54 -5.61
N ILE A 65 -33.39 -2.10 -4.43
CA ILE A 65 -33.66 -1.32 -3.21
C ILE A 65 -32.43 -1.41 -2.33
N ASP A 66 -31.84 -0.26 -2.03
CA ASP A 66 -30.75 -0.13 -1.07
C ASP A 66 -31.26 0.52 0.21
N ASP A 67 -31.56 -0.31 1.21
CA ASP A 67 -32.06 0.14 2.51
C ASP A 67 -31.03 0.95 3.32
N TYR A 68 -29.75 0.94 2.91
CA TYR A 68 -28.64 1.54 3.64
C TYR A 68 -27.92 2.64 2.85
N TYR A 69 -28.46 3.08 1.72
CA TYR A 69 -27.89 4.16 0.90
C TYR A 69 -27.62 5.45 1.70
N TRP A 70 -28.44 5.71 2.74
CA TRP A 70 -28.32 6.85 3.65
C TRP A 70 -26.98 6.92 4.40
N MET A 71 -26.21 5.83 4.48
CA MET A 71 -24.90 5.79 5.15
C MET A 71 -23.79 6.52 4.38
N ARG A 72 -24.07 7.00 3.16
CA ARG A 72 -23.16 7.86 2.42
C ARG A 72 -23.29 9.31 2.86
N ASP A 73 -22.21 9.84 3.42
CA ASP A 73 -21.98 11.27 3.58
C ASP A 73 -20.58 11.64 3.09
N ASP A 74 -20.53 12.40 1.99
CA ASP A 74 -19.30 12.83 1.36
C ASP A 74 -18.54 13.88 2.20
N LYS A 75 -19.18 14.54 3.17
CA LYS A 75 -18.50 15.44 4.10
C LYS A 75 -17.92 14.74 5.33
N ARG A 76 -18.43 13.54 5.67
CA ARG A 76 -18.05 12.76 6.86
C ARG A 76 -18.36 13.50 8.17
N GLU A 77 -19.44 14.26 8.21
CA GLU A 77 -19.84 15.11 9.32
C GLU A 77 -21.22 14.74 9.89
N ASN A 78 -21.99 13.90 9.20
CA ASN A 78 -23.35 13.55 9.62
C ASN A 78 -23.34 12.82 10.99
N PRO A 79 -23.95 13.42 12.03
CA PRO A 79 -23.86 12.89 13.38
C PRO A 79 -24.54 11.52 13.55
N GLU A 80 -25.56 11.21 12.75
CA GLU A 80 -26.23 9.90 12.81
C GLU A 80 -25.35 8.78 12.25
N ILE A 81 -24.64 9.07 11.15
CA ILE A 81 -23.69 8.13 10.56
C ILE A 81 -22.51 7.92 11.50
N LEU A 82 -21.91 9.00 12.01
CA LEU A 82 -20.80 8.92 12.97
C LEU A 82 -21.19 8.14 14.24
N ALA A 83 -22.39 8.38 14.78
CA ALA A 83 -22.89 7.62 15.93
C ALA A 83 -23.07 6.13 15.62
N HIS A 84 -23.49 5.77 14.40
CA HIS A 84 -23.58 4.37 13.98
C HIS A 84 -22.19 3.71 13.91
N LEU A 85 -21.21 4.37 13.26
CA LEU A 85 -19.84 3.87 13.16
C LEU A 85 -19.18 3.71 14.54
N GLU A 86 -19.44 4.62 15.48
CA GLU A 86 -18.95 4.48 16.86
C GLU A 86 -19.64 3.35 17.62
N ALA A 87 -20.93 3.11 17.38
CA ALA A 87 -21.63 1.95 17.94
C ALA A 87 -21.02 0.63 17.44
N GLU A 88 -20.58 0.59 16.18
CA GLU A 88 -19.86 -0.56 15.60
C GLU A 88 -18.51 -0.80 16.26
N ASN A 89 -17.74 0.27 16.47
CA ASN A 89 -16.50 0.21 17.23
C ASN A 89 -16.72 -0.31 18.66
N ASN A 90 -17.74 0.19 19.36
CA ASN A 90 -18.08 -0.24 20.71
C ASN A 90 -18.47 -1.73 20.76
N TYR A 91 -19.26 -2.20 19.80
CA TYR A 91 -19.61 -3.61 19.68
C TYR A 91 -18.37 -4.48 19.42
N THR A 92 -17.52 -4.09 18.47
CA THR A 92 -16.28 -4.82 18.17
C THR A 92 -15.37 -4.90 19.39
N ASN A 93 -15.16 -3.79 20.11
CA ASN A 93 -14.36 -3.76 21.33
C ASN A 93 -14.96 -4.70 22.39
N ALA A 94 -16.27 -4.68 22.60
CA ALA A 94 -16.93 -5.55 23.57
C ALA A 94 -16.83 -7.05 23.21
N GLN A 95 -16.94 -7.40 21.93
CA GLN A 95 -16.81 -8.79 21.46
C GLN A 95 -15.38 -9.32 21.50
N LEU A 96 -14.38 -8.43 21.56
CA LEU A 96 -12.96 -8.76 21.63
C LEU A 96 -12.32 -8.43 22.97
N ALA A 97 -13.10 -8.03 23.98
CA ALA A 97 -12.59 -7.71 25.32
C ALA A 97 -11.80 -8.89 25.93
N HIS A 98 -12.22 -10.14 25.67
CA HIS A 98 -11.51 -11.33 26.15
C HIS A 98 -10.15 -11.56 25.46
N THR A 99 -9.90 -10.93 24.30
CA THR A 99 -8.62 -11.03 23.59
C THR A 99 -7.71 -9.82 23.81
N GLU A 100 -8.08 -8.82 24.61
CA GLU A 100 -7.25 -7.62 24.84
C GLU A 100 -5.84 -7.97 25.31
N LYS A 101 -5.70 -8.95 26.21
CA LYS A 101 -4.38 -9.42 26.63
C LYS A 101 -3.60 -10.03 25.45
N LEU A 102 -4.24 -10.86 24.63
CA LEU A 102 -3.60 -11.47 23.45
C LEU A 102 -3.20 -10.40 22.43
N GLN A 103 -4.03 -9.37 22.21
CA GLN A 103 -3.71 -8.24 21.35
C GLN A 103 -2.48 -7.47 21.87
N ALA A 104 -2.43 -7.18 23.17
CA ALA A 104 -1.27 -6.51 23.78
C ALA A 104 0.00 -7.36 23.70
N ASP A 105 -0.09 -8.65 24.00
CA ASP A 105 1.02 -9.60 23.89
C ASP A 105 1.53 -9.69 22.44
N LEU A 106 0.64 -9.79 21.47
CA LEU A 106 0.99 -9.80 20.05
C LEU A 106 1.63 -8.48 19.63
N PHE A 107 1.08 -7.34 20.04
CA PHE A 107 1.68 -6.04 19.74
C PHE A 107 3.14 -5.95 20.25
N GLU A 108 3.39 -6.37 21.49
CA GLU A 108 4.74 -6.39 22.05
C GLU A 108 5.63 -7.42 21.33
N GLU A 109 5.12 -8.60 20.99
CA GLU A 109 5.83 -9.63 20.20
C GLU A 109 6.24 -9.10 18.81
N LEU A 110 5.33 -8.41 18.12
CA LEU A 110 5.57 -7.79 16.82
C LEU A 110 6.61 -6.68 16.92
N LYS A 111 6.44 -5.79 17.90
CA LYS A 111 7.34 -4.66 18.15
C LYS A 111 8.74 -5.13 18.55
N ALA A 112 8.84 -6.18 19.36
CA ALA A 112 10.11 -6.73 19.86
C ALA A 112 11.03 -7.24 18.75
N ARG A 113 10.49 -7.62 17.58
CA ARG A 113 11.28 -8.06 16.41
C ARG A 113 11.87 -6.91 15.60
N ILE A 114 11.46 -5.67 15.86
CA ILE A 114 11.88 -4.49 15.09
C ILE A 114 13.10 -3.86 15.74
N LYS A 115 14.17 -3.70 14.96
CA LYS A 115 15.30 -2.87 15.36
C LYS A 115 14.88 -1.40 15.42
N LYS A 116 14.83 -0.86 16.65
CA LYS A 116 14.38 0.52 16.91
C LYS A 116 15.24 1.59 16.22
N ASN A 117 16.56 1.41 16.25
CA ASN A 117 17.50 2.26 15.55
C ASN A 117 17.91 1.61 14.23
N ASP A 118 17.42 2.15 13.11
CA ASP A 118 17.66 1.56 11.81
C ASP A 118 17.81 2.63 10.72
N ASP A 119 18.97 2.65 10.07
CA ASP A 119 19.28 3.58 8.99
C ASP A 119 19.01 2.89 7.65
N SER A 120 18.41 3.60 6.69
CA SER A 120 18.34 3.09 5.32
C SER A 120 19.72 3.07 4.68
N VAL A 121 19.89 2.23 3.66
CA VAL A 121 21.08 2.29 2.80
C VAL A 121 21.10 3.63 2.05
N PRO A 122 22.21 4.40 2.10
CA PRO A 122 22.29 5.67 1.39
C PRO A 122 22.21 5.53 -0.12
N VAL A 123 21.49 6.44 -0.77
CA VAL A 123 21.31 6.51 -2.23
C VAL A 123 21.96 7.78 -2.76
N LYS A 124 22.82 7.64 -3.77
CA LYS A 124 23.47 8.79 -4.41
C LYS A 124 22.48 9.52 -5.32
N LYS A 125 22.42 10.85 -5.21
CA LYS A 125 21.74 11.75 -6.15
C LYS A 125 22.51 13.06 -6.23
N GLY A 126 23.08 13.36 -7.39
CA GLY A 126 23.97 14.49 -7.59
C GLY A 126 25.19 14.42 -6.66
N GLN A 127 25.40 15.47 -5.86
CA GLN A 127 26.57 15.63 -4.97
C GLN A 127 26.41 14.97 -3.59
N TYR A 128 25.23 14.42 -3.28
CA TYR A 128 24.91 13.93 -1.95
C TYR A 128 24.43 12.48 -1.97
N PHE A 129 24.55 11.85 -0.81
CA PHE A 129 23.93 10.59 -0.46
C PHE A 129 22.78 10.85 0.49
N TYR A 130 21.59 10.36 0.14
CA TYR A 130 20.36 10.54 0.89
C TYR A 130 19.98 9.24 1.58
N SER A 131 19.51 9.34 2.82
CA SER A 131 19.03 8.20 3.61
C SER A 131 17.98 8.64 4.62
N THR A 132 17.31 7.68 5.24
CA THR A 132 16.43 7.91 6.38
C THR A 132 17.01 7.26 7.62
N GLU A 133 16.72 7.84 8.76
CA GLU A 133 17.07 7.31 10.08
C GLU A 133 15.81 7.05 10.88
N MET A 134 15.69 5.86 11.46
CA MET A 134 14.72 5.56 12.51
C MET A 134 15.44 5.54 13.86
N ARG A 135 14.83 6.10 14.90
CA ARG A 135 15.43 6.23 16.24
C ARG A 135 14.45 5.83 17.33
N GLY A 136 14.90 5.06 18.31
CA GLY A 136 14.16 4.75 19.54
C GLY A 136 12.72 4.32 19.28
N ASP A 137 11.77 4.99 19.94
CA ASP A 137 10.33 4.76 19.80
C ASP A 137 9.65 5.75 18.83
N ASN A 138 10.42 6.47 18.01
CA ASN A 138 9.87 7.36 16.98
C ASN A 138 9.01 6.56 15.99
N GLU A 139 7.89 7.15 15.57
CA GLU A 139 6.96 6.57 14.61
C GLU A 139 7.38 6.81 13.15
N TYR A 140 8.11 7.90 12.91
CA TYR A 140 8.43 8.40 11.57
C TYR A 140 9.95 8.53 11.33
N PRO A 141 10.39 8.48 10.07
CA PRO A 141 11.80 8.65 9.75
C PRO A 141 12.28 10.10 9.92
N ILE A 142 13.58 10.24 10.16
CA ILE A 142 14.33 11.49 9.97
C ILE A 142 15.04 11.38 8.62
N TYR A 143 14.73 12.28 7.70
CA TYR A 143 15.43 12.36 6.41
C TYR A 143 16.75 13.09 6.58
N VAL A 144 17.82 12.49 6.07
CA VAL A 144 19.17 13.02 6.16
C VAL A 144 19.90 12.94 4.82
N ARG A 145 20.93 13.75 4.66
CA ARG A 145 21.92 13.61 3.58
C ARG A 145 23.35 13.75 4.07
N SER A 146 24.31 13.31 3.27
CA SER A 146 25.75 13.48 3.52
C SER A 146 26.49 13.64 2.19
N SER A 147 27.69 14.24 2.22
CA SER A 147 28.54 14.33 1.03
C SER A 147 29.26 13.02 0.69
N ASP A 148 29.21 12.02 1.58
CA ASP A 148 29.83 10.71 1.36
C ASP A 148 28.93 9.56 1.82
N VAL A 149 29.16 8.38 1.25
CA VAL A 149 28.34 7.19 1.51
C VAL A 149 28.42 6.69 2.96
N LYS A 150 29.49 7.03 3.71
CA LYS A 150 29.64 6.61 5.11
C LYS A 150 28.81 7.48 6.05
N GLY A 151 28.29 8.62 5.56
CA GLY A 151 27.53 9.54 6.39
C GLY A 151 28.41 10.29 7.38
N SER A 152 29.64 10.70 7.00
CA SER A 152 30.57 11.33 7.94
C SER A 152 30.16 12.73 8.40
N ASN A 153 29.31 13.41 7.60
CA ASN A 153 28.82 14.76 7.83
C ASN A 153 27.30 14.87 7.63
N LYS A 154 26.54 13.98 8.27
CA LYS A 154 25.08 13.94 8.14
C LYS A 154 24.43 15.29 8.47
N GLU A 155 23.58 15.74 7.55
CA GLU A 155 22.73 16.91 7.68
C GLU A 155 21.27 16.44 7.75
N VAL A 156 20.53 16.86 8.78
CA VAL A 156 19.09 16.63 8.86
C VAL A 156 18.37 17.53 7.86
N LEU A 157 17.58 16.90 7.00
CA LEU A 157 16.71 17.56 6.04
C LEU A 157 15.33 17.78 6.65
N LEU A 158 14.73 16.73 7.19
CA LEU A 158 13.37 16.76 7.73
C LEU A 158 13.21 15.75 8.87
N ASP A 159 12.80 16.22 10.05
CA ASP A 159 12.33 15.33 11.13
C ASP A 159 10.81 15.27 11.09
N VAL A 160 10.28 14.16 10.60
CA VAL A 160 8.83 13.98 10.48
C VAL A 160 8.16 13.84 11.85
N ASN A 161 8.90 13.41 12.88
CA ASN A 161 8.36 13.28 14.22
C ASN A 161 8.03 14.64 14.83
N GLU A 162 8.85 15.66 14.56
CA GLU A 162 8.59 17.03 14.99
C GLU A 162 7.33 17.60 14.33
N LEU A 163 7.12 17.32 13.04
CA LEU A 163 5.94 17.76 12.31
C LEU A 163 4.66 17.03 12.74
N ALA A 164 4.78 15.76 13.11
CA ALA A 164 3.63 14.93 13.45
C ALA A 164 3.12 15.09 14.90
N LYS A 165 3.81 15.82 15.78
CA LYS A 165 3.54 15.85 17.24
C LYS A 165 2.10 16.17 17.60
N ASP A 166 1.49 17.12 16.88
CA ASP A 166 0.16 17.64 17.17
C ASP A 166 -0.92 17.03 16.25
N HIS A 167 -0.60 15.93 15.56
CA HIS A 167 -1.48 15.30 14.58
C HIS A 167 -1.70 13.82 14.87
N ALA A 168 -2.96 13.40 14.86
CA ALA A 168 -3.35 12.00 15.03
C ALA A 168 -2.92 11.10 13.85
N TYR A 169 -2.82 11.72 12.67
CA TYR A 169 -2.30 11.16 11.44
C TYR A 169 -1.32 12.14 10.79
N TYR A 170 -0.21 11.65 10.25
CA TYR A 170 0.71 12.47 9.49
C TYR A 170 1.43 11.64 8.43
N GLN A 171 1.47 12.13 7.20
CA GLN A 171 2.22 11.53 6.11
C GLN A 171 2.98 12.60 5.33
N ILE A 172 4.25 12.31 5.08
CA ILE A 172 5.07 13.05 4.12
C ILE A 172 5.10 12.30 2.78
N SER A 173 4.97 13.02 1.68
CA SER A 173 5.21 12.55 0.32
C SER A 173 6.20 13.47 -0.42
N GLY A 174 6.73 12.99 -1.54
CA GLY A 174 7.34 13.86 -2.54
C GLY A 174 8.56 14.65 -2.11
N LEU A 175 9.27 14.20 -1.07
CA LEU A 175 10.47 14.89 -0.61
C LEU A 175 11.51 14.89 -1.72
N ASP A 176 11.79 16.08 -2.27
CA ASP A 176 12.77 16.25 -3.33
C ASP A 176 13.61 17.51 -3.13
N VAL A 177 14.88 17.41 -3.49
CA VAL A 177 15.86 18.49 -3.37
C VAL A 177 16.20 19.02 -4.76
N SER A 178 16.27 20.34 -4.88
CA SER A 178 16.57 21.04 -6.12
C SER A 178 17.93 20.63 -6.70
N PRO A 179 18.16 20.80 -8.01
CA PRO A 179 19.45 20.49 -8.65
C PRO A 179 20.67 21.14 -7.98
N SER A 180 20.53 22.34 -7.40
CA SER A 180 21.59 23.03 -6.65
C SER A 180 21.89 22.41 -5.29
N GLY A 181 21.03 21.54 -4.78
CA GLY A 181 21.13 21.00 -3.42
C GLY A 181 20.71 21.99 -2.33
N GLN A 182 20.16 23.16 -2.65
CA GLN A 182 19.90 24.21 -1.65
C GLN A 182 18.43 24.31 -1.24
N LEU A 183 17.49 23.88 -2.08
CA LEU A 183 16.07 23.97 -1.80
C LEU A 183 15.48 22.57 -1.68
N MET A 184 14.56 22.38 -0.75
CA MET A 184 13.80 21.15 -0.57
C MET A 184 12.31 21.45 -0.70
N ALA A 185 11.58 20.54 -1.31
CA ALA A 185 10.13 20.50 -1.30
C ALA A 185 9.65 19.20 -0.65
N TYR A 186 8.47 19.22 -0.02
CA TYR A 186 7.77 18.02 0.44
C TYR A 186 6.26 18.28 0.53
N GLY A 187 5.46 17.22 0.36
CA GLY A 187 4.01 17.25 0.59
C GLY A 187 3.65 16.74 1.98
N GLU A 188 2.70 17.38 2.66
CA GLU A 188 2.12 16.93 3.93
C GLU A 188 0.62 16.58 3.81
N ASP A 189 0.22 15.43 4.35
CA ASP A 189 -1.18 15.02 4.57
C ASP A 189 -1.38 14.74 6.07
N LYS A 190 -2.43 15.33 6.64
CA LYS A 190 -2.75 15.32 8.08
C LYS A 190 -3.98 14.47 8.42
N VAL A 191 -4.67 13.92 7.42
CA VAL A 191 -5.95 13.20 7.60
C VAL A 191 -6.09 11.94 6.74
N SER A 192 -5.04 11.55 6.01
CA SER A 192 -5.00 10.32 5.19
C SER A 192 -5.93 10.33 3.97
N ARG A 193 -6.29 11.53 3.50
CA ARG A 193 -7.15 11.70 2.33
C ARG A 193 -6.37 11.70 1.02
N ARG A 194 -5.02 11.71 1.07
CA ARG A 194 -4.11 11.83 -0.08
C ARG A 194 -4.34 13.12 -0.88
N VAL A 195 -4.61 14.19 -0.14
CA VAL A 195 -4.64 15.57 -0.66
C VAL A 195 -3.59 16.33 0.12
N TYR A 196 -2.50 16.66 -0.55
CA TYR A 196 -1.30 17.14 0.12
C TYR A 196 -1.16 18.66 -0.02
N THR A 197 -0.54 19.25 1.01
CA THR A 197 -0.02 20.62 0.95
C THR A 197 1.49 20.57 0.70
N LEU A 198 1.97 21.16 -0.38
CA LEU A 198 3.40 21.28 -0.66
C LEU A 198 4.01 22.44 0.14
N ARG A 199 5.18 22.18 0.72
CA ARG A 199 6.00 23.13 1.49
C ARG A 199 7.42 23.17 0.95
N PHE A 200 8.09 24.31 1.10
CA PHE A 200 9.46 24.49 0.62
C PHE A 200 10.38 25.02 1.72
N GLN A 201 11.64 24.58 1.71
CA GLN A 201 12.65 24.99 2.69
C GLN A 201 13.99 25.29 2.01
N ASP A 202 14.65 26.36 2.45
CA ASP A 202 16.07 26.59 2.15
C ASP A 202 16.93 25.78 3.13
N LEU A 203 17.71 24.84 2.61
CA LEU A 203 18.56 23.95 3.39
C LEU A 203 19.81 24.63 3.96
N THR A 204 20.20 25.79 3.42
CA THR A 204 21.35 26.58 3.90
C THR A 204 20.97 27.36 5.15
N SER A 205 19.87 28.11 5.09
CA SER A 205 19.38 28.92 6.21
C SER A 205 18.48 28.15 7.17
N LYS A 206 17.98 26.98 6.75
CA LYS A 206 16.93 26.18 7.41
C LYS A 206 15.57 26.88 7.50
N ALA A 207 15.39 28.01 6.81
CA ALA A 207 14.14 28.75 6.80
C ALA A 207 13.12 28.08 5.86
N MET A 208 11.87 28.00 6.32
CA MET A 208 10.73 27.69 5.45
C MET A 208 10.49 28.87 4.51
N LEU A 209 10.27 28.59 3.23
CA LEU A 209 9.86 29.60 2.26
C LEU A 209 8.37 29.93 2.45
N PRO A 210 7.91 31.13 2.04
CA PRO A 210 6.51 31.52 2.15
C PRO A 210 5.58 30.75 1.19
N ASP A 211 6.14 30.09 0.19
CA ASP A 211 5.41 29.33 -0.83
C ASP A 211 4.69 28.12 -0.23
N VAL A 212 3.41 27.99 -0.54
CA VAL A 212 2.51 26.91 -0.10
C VAL A 212 1.58 26.56 -1.25
N LEU A 213 1.51 25.28 -1.62
CA LEU A 213 0.61 24.81 -2.70
C LEU A 213 -0.37 23.79 -2.13
N GLU A 214 -1.65 24.13 -2.14
CA GLU A 214 -2.71 23.28 -1.58
C GLU A 214 -3.39 22.43 -2.66
N GLY A 215 -4.03 21.34 -2.25
CA GLY A 215 -4.86 20.52 -3.15
C GLY A 215 -4.07 19.68 -4.15
N THR A 216 -2.91 19.17 -3.75
CA THR A 216 -1.95 18.51 -4.66
C THR A 216 -1.87 17.00 -4.47
N GLU A 217 -1.24 16.29 -5.41
CA GLU A 217 -0.83 14.89 -5.26
C GLU A 217 0.37 14.68 -4.32
N GLY A 218 1.02 15.75 -3.87
CA GLY A 218 2.09 15.70 -2.85
C GLY A 218 3.52 15.61 -3.37
N ASP A 219 3.70 15.49 -4.68
CA ASP A 219 5.02 15.43 -5.32
C ASP A 219 5.30 16.67 -6.18
N VAL A 220 6.59 17.01 -6.31
CA VAL A 220 7.07 18.03 -7.25
C VAL A 220 8.19 17.51 -8.15
N VAL A 221 8.35 18.14 -9.31
CA VAL A 221 9.55 17.99 -10.14
C VAL A 221 10.19 19.36 -10.36
N TRP A 222 11.46 19.50 -9.98
CA TRP A 222 12.24 20.71 -10.19
C TRP A 222 12.68 20.89 -11.64
N ALA A 223 12.52 22.11 -12.17
CA ALA A 223 13.31 22.56 -13.33
C ALA A 223 14.78 22.78 -12.95
N ASN A 224 15.65 22.96 -13.94
CA ASN A 224 17.09 23.12 -13.71
C ASN A 224 17.50 24.53 -13.26
N ASP A 225 16.57 25.48 -13.21
CA ASP A 225 16.81 26.87 -12.78
C ASP A 225 16.80 27.07 -11.26
N ASN A 226 16.46 26.03 -10.48
CA ASN A 226 16.31 26.08 -9.01
C ASN A 226 15.28 27.11 -8.52
N LYS A 227 14.28 27.41 -9.35
CA LYS A 227 13.22 28.37 -9.02
C LYS A 227 11.84 27.88 -9.44
N THR A 228 11.77 27.05 -10.47
CA THR A 228 10.53 26.57 -11.06
C THR A 228 10.28 25.12 -10.66
N VAL A 229 9.06 24.80 -10.24
CA VAL A 229 8.60 23.43 -9.97
C VAL A 229 7.31 23.13 -10.73
N TYR A 230 7.12 21.86 -11.05
CA TYR A 230 5.88 21.33 -11.61
C TYR A 230 5.21 20.44 -10.57
N TYR A 231 3.89 20.55 -10.45
CA TYR A 231 3.08 19.76 -9.52
C TYR A 231 1.73 19.39 -10.13
N ILE A 232 1.08 18.36 -9.57
CA ILE A 232 -0.25 17.92 -10.00
C ILE A 232 -1.29 18.40 -8.99
N LYS A 233 -2.34 19.06 -9.48
CA LYS A 233 -3.52 19.47 -8.72
C LYS A 233 -4.62 18.42 -8.86
N LYS A 234 -5.29 18.15 -7.74
CA LYS A 234 -6.39 17.18 -7.64
C LYS A 234 -7.75 17.87 -7.82
N ASP A 235 -8.69 17.13 -8.39
CA ASP A 235 -10.10 17.48 -8.33
C ASP A 235 -10.63 17.30 -6.89
N PRO A 236 -11.31 18.28 -6.30
CA PRO A 236 -11.72 18.21 -4.90
C PRO A 236 -12.83 17.20 -4.61
N GLN A 237 -13.58 16.76 -5.64
CA GLN A 237 -14.67 15.79 -5.49
C GLN A 237 -14.18 14.37 -5.76
N THR A 238 -13.65 14.14 -6.95
CA THR A 238 -13.21 12.81 -7.42
C THR A 238 -11.82 12.44 -6.91
N LEU A 239 -11.05 13.40 -6.38
CA LEU A 239 -9.66 13.23 -5.96
C LEU A 239 -8.71 12.77 -7.08
N LEU A 240 -9.08 12.93 -8.34
CA LEU A 240 -8.20 12.60 -9.46
C LEU A 240 -7.20 13.74 -9.67
N GLY A 241 -5.90 13.41 -9.76
CA GLY A 241 -4.88 14.32 -10.27
C GLY A 241 -5.01 14.49 -11.79
N TYR A 242 -5.40 15.69 -12.24
CA TYR A 242 -5.74 15.94 -13.66
C TYR A 242 -5.11 17.20 -14.26
N GLN A 243 -4.65 18.14 -13.44
CA GLN A 243 -4.00 19.37 -13.92
C GLN A 243 -2.54 19.43 -13.47
N VAL A 244 -1.64 19.70 -14.41
CA VAL A 244 -0.24 19.99 -14.11
C VAL A 244 -0.03 21.50 -14.14
N PHE A 245 0.46 22.03 -13.03
CA PHE A 245 0.79 23.43 -12.86
C PHE A 245 2.30 23.63 -12.80
N ARG A 246 2.72 24.80 -13.29
CA ARG A 246 4.05 25.36 -13.10
C ARG A 246 3.98 26.45 -12.05
N HIS A 247 4.75 26.30 -10.98
CA HIS A 247 4.92 27.28 -9.92
C HIS A 247 6.32 27.91 -9.97
N THR A 248 6.38 29.22 -9.75
CA THR A 248 7.65 29.97 -9.62
C THR A 248 7.81 30.40 -8.16
N LEU A 249 8.88 29.98 -7.49
CA LEU A 249 9.10 30.35 -6.09
C LEU A 249 9.15 31.87 -5.90
N GLY A 250 8.50 32.31 -4.82
CA GLY A 250 8.27 33.69 -4.44
C GLY A 250 6.99 34.32 -5.03
N THR A 251 6.13 33.54 -5.67
CA THR A 251 4.84 34.01 -6.23
C THR A 251 3.65 33.35 -5.54
N ALA A 252 2.47 33.94 -5.61
CA ALA A 252 1.27 33.33 -5.05
C ALA A 252 0.82 32.12 -5.90
N GLN A 253 0.26 31.07 -5.29
CA GLN A 253 -0.28 29.91 -6.01
C GLN A 253 -1.32 30.31 -7.07
N SER A 254 -2.07 31.39 -6.84
CA SER A 254 -3.05 31.92 -7.81
C SER A 254 -2.42 32.44 -9.12
N GLU A 255 -1.11 32.68 -9.14
CA GLU A 255 -0.34 33.09 -10.32
C GLU A 255 0.27 31.89 -11.07
N ASP A 256 0.10 30.67 -10.54
CA ASP A 256 0.63 29.46 -11.17
C ASP A 256 0.03 29.24 -12.55
N GLN A 257 0.88 28.79 -13.46
CA GLN A 257 0.47 28.55 -14.83
C GLN A 257 0.05 27.10 -15.03
N LEU A 258 -1.19 26.88 -15.50
CA LEU A 258 -1.62 25.59 -16.03
C LEU A 258 -0.78 25.25 -17.27
N VAL A 259 -0.03 24.15 -17.24
CA VAL A 259 0.80 23.69 -18.36
C VAL A 259 0.21 22.49 -19.08
N TYR A 260 -0.59 21.68 -18.40
CA TYR A 260 -1.31 20.54 -18.99
C TYR A 260 -2.60 20.27 -18.21
N GLU A 261 -3.64 19.82 -18.90
CA GLU A 261 -4.89 19.33 -18.32
C GLU A 261 -5.30 18.03 -19.02
N GLU A 262 -5.54 16.98 -18.23
CA GLU A 262 -6.17 15.75 -18.70
C GLU A 262 -7.68 15.90 -18.59
N THR A 263 -8.37 15.84 -19.72
CA THR A 263 -9.83 15.98 -19.79
C THR A 263 -10.54 14.63 -19.71
N ASP A 264 -9.82 13.52 -19.93
CA ASP A 264 -10.35 12.17 -19.81
C ASP A 264 -10.14 11.65 -18.37
N ASN A 265 -11.23 11.62 -17.60
CA ASN A 265 -11.23 11.23 -16.19
C ASN A 265 -10.98 9.73 -15.95
N SER A 266 -10.66 8.95 -16.98
CA SER A 266 -10.14 7.58 -16.83
C SER A 266 -8.62 7.53 -16.62
N TYR A 267 -7.91 8.63 -16.86
CA TYR A 267 -6.45 8.69 -16.78
C TYR A 267 -5.95 9.29 -15.47
N TYR A 268 -5.00 8.62 -14.84
CA TYR A 268 -4.16 9.16 -13.78
C TYR A 268 -3.02 9.98 -14.38
N THR A 269 -2.74 11.13 -13.79
CA THR A 269 -1.59 11.97 -14.16
C THR A 269 -0.42 11.71 -13.21
N GLY A 270 0.78 11.60 -13.76
CA GLY A 270 2.04 11.48 -13.03
C GLY A 270 3.09 12.45 -13.57
N ILE A 271 4.05 12.82 -12.74
CA ILE A 271 5.18 13.66 -13.14
C ILE A 271 6.50 13.00 -12.74
N GLY A 272 7.53 13.16 -13.57
CA GLY A 272 8.85 12.60 -13.33
C GLY A 272 9.93 13.33 -14.09
N LYS A 273 11.17 12.86 -13.99
CA LYS A 273 12.32 13.47 -14.69
C LYS A 273 13.23 12.39 -15.25
N SER A 274 13.82 12.65 -16.42
CA SER A 274 14.84 11.78 -16.98
C SER A 274 16.06 11.72 -16.07
N LYS A 275 16.76 10.58 -16.06
CA LYS A 275 17.97 10.40 -15.23
C LYS A 275 19.08 11.40 -15.55
N ASP A 276 19.20 11.79 -16.82
CA ASP A 276 20.14 12.84 -17.24
C ASP A 276 19.68 14.27 -16.87
N GLY A 277 18.50 14.41 -16.26
CA GLY A 277 17.95 15.69 -15.81
C GLY A 277 17.52 16.64 -16.93
N SER A 278 17.57 16.22 -18.19
CA SER A 278 17.28 17.07 -19.35
C SER A 278 15.79 17.26 -19.63
N VAL A 279 14.95 16.32 -19.23
CA VAL A 279 13.52 16.30 -19.59
C VAL A 279 12.67 15.99 -18.36
N ILE A 280 11.57 16.73 -18.21
CA ILE A 280 10.47 16.42 -17.28
C ILE A 280 9.41 15.64 -18.05
N TYR A 281 8.95 14.53 -17.48
CA TYR A 281 7.86 13.73 -18.01
C TYR A 281 6.55 14.13 -17.33
N ILE A 282 5.50 14.27 -18.14
CA ILE A 282 4.12 14.20 -17.67
C ILE A 282 3.53 12.91 -18.25
N SER A 283 3.29 11.94 -17.38
CA SER A 283 2.72 10.64 -17.72
C SER A 283 1.22 10.63 -17.48
N HIS A 284 0.48 9.94 -18.34
CA HIS A 284 -0.96 9.73 -18.25
C HIS A 284 -1.20 8.25 -18.39
N GLY A 285 -1.80 7.61 -17.39
CA GLY A 285 -2.07 6.18 -17.39
C GLY A 285 -3.54 5.90 -17.11
N SER A 286 -4.19 5.20 -18.02
CA SER A 286 -5.42 4.44 -17.72
C SER A 286 -5.03 2.97 -17.56
N THR A 287 -5.97 2.12 -17.18
CA THR A 287 -5.75 0.68 -17.01
C THR A 287 -5.25 -0.04 -18.27
N GLU A 288 -5.54 0.50 -19.47
CA GLU A 288 -5.21 -0.15 -20.74
C GLU A 288 -4.40 0.73 -21.70
N SER A 289 -4.09 1.97 -21.35
CA SER A 289 -3.38 2.89 -22.26
C SER A 289 -2.51 3.87 -21.49
N SER A 290 -1.36 4.23 -22.04
CA SER A 290 -0.51 5.29 -21.52
C SER A 290 -0.24 6.41 -22.53
N GLY A 291 0.19 7.56 -22.03
CA GLY A 291 0.66 8.69 -22.83
C GLY A 291 1.68 9.50 -22.06
N ILE A 292 2.73 9.96 -22.74
CA ILE A 292 3.81 10.75 -22.15
C ILE A 292 3.96 12.05 -22.91
N SER A 293 3.99 13.16 -22.18
CA SER A 293 4.47 14.45 -22.68
C SER A 293 5.81 14.79 -22.03
N VAL A 294 6.64 15.55 -22.75
CA VAL A 294 7.97 15.98 -22.32
C VAL A 294 8.06 17.50 -22.25
N ILE A 295 8.77 18.00 -21.25
CA ILE A 295 9.14 19.40 -21.09
C ILE A 295 10.67 19.47 -20.99
N ASP A 296 11.31 20.39 -21.71
CA ASP A 296 12.73 20.69 -21.54
C ASP A 296 12.97 21.29 -20.13
N ALA A 297 13.71 20.57 -19.30
CA ALA A 297 13.96 20.96 -17.92
C ALA A 297 14.87 22.20 -17.79
N ASN A 298 15.59 22.57 -18.86
CA ASN A 298 16.47 23.74 -18.91
C ASN A 298 15.74 25.01 -19.37
N ASN A 299 14.53 24.87 -19.90
CA ASN A 299 13.70 25.99 -20.32
C ASN A 299 12.49 26.11 -19.39
N PRO A 300 12.55 26.95 -18.33
CA PRO A 300 11.46 27.06 -17.36
C PRO A 300 10.16 27.61 -17.95
N LYS A 301 10.17 28.08 -19.21
CA LYS A 301 8.98 28.55 -19.94
C LYS A 301 8.47 27.55 -20.98
N ALA A 302 9.13 26.41 -21.18
CA ALA A 302 8.69 25.40 -22.12
C ALA A 302 7.26 24.92 -21.81
N MET A 303 6.52 24.57 -22.86
CA MET A 303 5.21 23.92 -22.77
C MET A 303 5.38 22.43 -23.11
N PRO A 304 4.57 21.54 -22.53
CA PRO A 304 4.67 20.10 -22.78
C PRO A 304 4.40 19.76 -24.24
N GLN A 305 5.19 18.82 -24.75
CA GLN A 305 5.02 18.24 -26.09
C GLN A 305 4.80 16.73 -25.96
N ARG A 306 3.85 16.16 -26.70
CA ARG A 306 3.64 14.71 -26.70
C ARG A 306 4.89 14.00 -27.21
N LEU A 307 5.35 13.00 -26.48
CA LEU A 307 6.50 12.18 -26.89
C LEU A 307 6.14 11.35 -28.13
N ILE A 308 4.98 10.68 -28.08
CA ILE A 308 4.33 10.00 -29.20
C ILE A 308 2.80 10.21 -29.09
N PRO A 309 2.03 10.07 -30.18
CA PRO A 309 0.57 10.11 -30.11
C PRO A 309 0.01 9.05 -29.15
N ARG A 310 -1.00 9.43 -28.34
CA ARG A 310 -1.73 8.50 -27.48
C ARG A 310 -2.60 7.59 -28.33
N GLU A 311 -2.55 6.28 -28.07
CA GLU A 311 -3.31 5.26 -28.78
C GLU A 311 -4.07 4.40 -27.77
N LYS A 312 -5.33 4.05 -28.08
CA LYS A 312 -6.14 3.18 -27.22
C LYS A 312 -5.54 1.77 -27.21
N GLY A 313 -5.36 1.19 -26.03
CA GLY A 313 -4.78 -0.13 -25.82
C GLY A 313 -3.25 -0.16 -25.85
N LEU A 314 -2.59 0.97 -26.14
CA LEU A 314 -1.14 1.06 -26.17
C LEU A 314 -0.63 1.48 -24.79
N GLU A 315 0.11 0.59 -24.16
CA GLU A 315 0.87 0.87 -22.95
C GLU A 315 2.34 0.99 -23.31
N TYR A 316 2.98 2.03 -22.80
CA TYR A 316 4.40 2.24 -22.90
C TYR A 316 4.99 3.12 -21.79
N GLU A 317 6.27 2.90 -21.52
CA GLU A 317 7.14 3.75 -20.71
C GLU A 317 8.35 4.17 -21.54
N ALA A 318 8.96 5.32 -21.21
CA ALA A 318 10.11 5.85 -21.94
C ALA A 318 11.28 6.19 -20.99
N SER A 319 12.46 5.65 -21.30
CA SER A 319 13.72 5.97 -20.62
C SER A 319 14.70 6.61 -21.60
N LYS A 320 15.29 7.75 -21.25
CA LYS A 320 16.22 8.50 -22.10
C LYS A 320 17.68 8.14 -21.79
N LEU A 321 18.49 7.97 -22.84
CA LEU A 321 19.94 7.83 -22.77
C LEU A 321 20.58 8.52 -23.98
N GLY A 322 21.26 9.65 -23.75
CA GLY A 322 21.73 10.50 -24.84
C GLY A 322 20.57 10.98 -25.70
N ASP A 323 20.71 10.90 -27.03
CA ASP A 323 19.66 11.29 -28.00
C ASP A 323 18.65 10.17 -28.31
N TYR A 324 18.66 9.09 -27.53
CA TYR A 324 17.79 7.93 -27.74
C TYR A 324 16.78 7.76 -26.61
N TYR A 325 15.59 7.31 -26.98
CA TYR A 325 14.60 6.76 -26.08
C TYR A 325 14.58 5.24 -26.19
N TYR A 326 14.55 4.59 -25.03
CA TYR A 326 14.22 3.18 -24.85
C TYR A 326 12.76 3.10 -24.40
N ILE A 327 11.94 2.44 -25.20
CA ILE A 327 10.49 2.39 -25.04
C ILE A 327 10.08 0.96 -24.69
N THR A 328 9.71 0.72 -23.44
CA THR A 328 9.06 -0.54 -23.02
C THR A 328 7.61 -0.43 -23.44
N THR A 329 7.11 -1.31 -24.33
CA THR A 329 5.76 -1.17 -24.89
C THR A 329 5.07 -2.49 -25.17
N ASN A 330 3.74 -2.49 -25.07
CA ASN A 330 2.89 -3.61 -25.48
C ASN A 330 2.52 -3.60 -26.98
N TRP A 331 3.06 -2.67 -27.78
CA TRP A 331 2.81 -2.59 -29.23
C TRP A 331 3.14 -3.94 -29.89
N ASP A 332 2.12 -4.66 -30.37
CA ASP A 332 2.21 -6.03 -30.90
C ASP A 332 2.95 -7.02 -29.98
N ALA A 333 2.86 -6.80 -28.67
CA ALA A 333 3.63 -7.51 -27.65
C ALA A 333 2.89 -7.57 -26.31
N VAL A 334 1.97 -8.53 -26.12
CA VAL A 334 1.13 -8.61 -24.90
C VAL A 334 1.94 -8.66 -23.60
N ASN A 335 3.11 -9.31 -23.62
CA ASN A 335 4.04 -9.39 -22.49
C ASN A 335 5.20 -8.38 -22.58
N PHE A 336 4.96 -7.30 -23.32
CA PHE A 336 5.86 -6.18 -23.57
C PHE A 336 7.14 -6.57 -24.35
N ARG A 337 7.72 -5.55 -24.98
CA ARG A 337 9.03 -5.59 -25.63
C ARG A 337 9.77 -4.29 -25.36
N LEU A 338 11.08 -4.29 -25.60
CA LEU A 338 11.88 -3.07 -25.52
C LEU A 338 12.29 -2.61 -26.91
N MET A 339 11.92 -1.38 -27.25
CA MET A 339 12.29 -0.70 -28.48
C MET A 339 13.30 0.42 -28.19
N LYS A 340 14.10 0.80 -29.17
CA LYS A 340 15.02 1.93 -29.13
C LYS A 340 14.81 2.80 -30.36
N VAL A 341 14.78 4.12 -30.17
CA VAL A 341 14.60 5.08 -31.26
C VAL A 341 15.32 6.38 -30.97
N HIS A 342 15.86 7.01 -32.00
CA HIS A 342 16.41 8.36 -31.89
C HIS A 342 15.28 9.38 -31.64
N GLN A 343 15.51 10.40 -30.83
CA GLN A 343 14.47 11.38 -30.47
C GLN A 343 13.80 12.04 -31.69
N ASP A 344 14.56 12.31 -32.75
CA ASP A 344 14.02 12.91 -33.99
C ASP A 344 13.20 11.95 -34.87
N GLN A 345 13.14 10.66 -34.51
CA GLN A 345 12.44 9.61 -35.26
C GLN A 345 11.25 9.00 -34.50
N LEU A 346 10.92 9.54 -33.32
CA LEU A 346 9.84 9.03 -32.46
C LEU A 346 8.48 8.92 -33.16
N GLY A 347 8.20 9.82 -34.10
CA GLY A 347 6.90 9.93 -34.78
C GLY A 347 6.55 8.75 -35.70
N ASP A 348 7.50 7.87 -36.03
CA ASP A 348 7.26 6.72 -36.90
C ASP A 348 7.87 5.44 -36.29
N LYS A 349 6.99 4.55 -35.83
CA LYS A 349 7.34 3.25 -35.22
C LYS A 349 8.12 2.33 -36.15
N ALA A 350 8.08 2.54 -37.47
CA ALA A 350 8.90 1.78 -38.42
C ALA A 350 10.41 2.03 -38.25
N ASN A 351 10.79 3.17 -37.66
CA ASN A 351 12.19 3.49 -37.35
C ASN A 351 12.65 2.93 -35.99
N TRP A 352 11.76 2.27 -35.23
CA TRP A 352 12.09 1.78 -33.91
C TRP A 352 12.85 0.45 -34.03
N GLN A 353 14.02 0.41 -33.42
CA GLN A 353 14.86 -0.79 -33.35
C GLN A 353 14.44 -1.65 -32.16
N GLU A 354 14.14 -2.92 -32.41
CA GLU A 354 13.87 -3.88 -31.33
C GLU A 354 15.16 -4.24 -30.58
N VAL A 355 15.13 -4.14 -29.25
CA VAL A 355 16.26 -4.41 -28.33
C VAL A 355 16.01 -5.67 -27.52
N ILE A 356 14.80 -5.83 -26.98
CA ILE A 356 14.35 -7.05 -26.31
C ILE A 356 13.06 -7.47 -27.01
N PRO A 357 13.04 -8.59 -27.75
CA PRO A 357 11.86 -9.02 -28.47
C PRO A 357 10.77 -9.51 -27.51
N HIS A 358 9.53 -9.43 -27.98
CA HIS A 358 8.38 -10.01 -27.28
C HIS A 358 8.52 -11.54 -27.15
N ARG A 359 8.13 -12.06 -25.98
CA ARG A 359 7.98 -13.50 -25.72
C ARG A 359 6.64 -13.76 -25.04
N ALA A 360 5.92 -14.76 -25.54
CA ALA A 360 4.55 -15.02 -25.08
C ALA A 360 4.48 -15.51 -23.63
N ASP A 361 5.53 -16.13 -23.11
CA ASP A 361 5.65 -16.76 -21.79
C ASP A 361 6.48 -15.96 -20.79
N ILE A 362 7.10 -14.85 -21.22
CA ILE A 362 8.00 -14.03 -20.40
C ILE A 362 7.57 -12.58 -20.48
N LYS A 363 7.12 -12.02 -19.35
CA LYS A 363 6.79 -10.61 -19.23
C LYS A 363 8.04 -9.79 -18.98
N LEU A 364 8.30 -8.78 -19.82
CA LEU A 364 9.26 -7.72 -19.50
C LEU A 364 8.61 -6.76 -18.49
N GLU A 365 9.15 -6.69 -17.27
CA GLU A 365 8.56 -5.89 -16.18
C GLU A 365 9.07 -4.45 -16.17
N GLY A 366 10.30 -4.22 -16.58
CA GLY A 366 10.89 -2.88 -16.57
C GLY A 366 12.39 -2.89 -16.83
N ILE A 367 12.95 -1.70 -16.99
CA ILE A 367 14.36 -1.48 -17.32
C ILE A 367 15.02 -0.44 -16.42
N THR A 368 16.35 -0.46 -16.38
CA THR A 368 17.19 0.57 -15.77
C THR A 368 18.39 0.78 -16.68
N LEU A 369 18.55 2.01 -17.18
CA LEU A 369 19.69 2.41 -18.01
C LEU A 369 20.83 2.99 -17.17
N PHE A 370 22.05 2.68 -17.61
CA PHE A 370 23.33 3.27 -17.24
C PHE A 370 24.07 3.68 -18.52
N ASN A 371 25.19 4.40 -18.40
CA ASN A 371 25.99 4.86 -19.55
C ASN A 371 26.31 3.72 -20.54
N ASN A 372 26.75 2.57 -20.02
CA ASN A 372 27.22 1.44 -20.82
C ASN A 372 26.40 0.15 -20.63
N HIS A 373 25.35 0.18 -19.80
CA HIS A 373 24.58 -1.02 -19.46
C HIS A 373 23.07 -0.78 -19.53
N LEU A 374 22.36 -1.77 -20.05
CA LEU A 374 20.93 -1.94 -19.92
C LEU A 374 20.69 -3.08 -18.92
N VAL A 375 20.02 -2.76 -17.82
CA VAL A 375 19.52 -3.78 -16.88
C VAL A 375 18.02 -3.90 -17.07
N TYR A 376 17.50 -5.12 -17.07
CA TYR A 376 16.08 -5.35 -17.22
C TYR A 376 15.61 -6.51 -16.35
N GLN A 377 14.35 -6.42 -15.91
CA GLN A 377 13.71 -7.40 -15.07
C GLN A 377 12.58 -8.09 -15.85
N GLU A 378 12.52 -9.41 -15.74
CA GLU A 378 11.55 -10.24 -16.46
C GLU A 378 10.91 -11.24 -15.53
N ARG A 379 9.69 -11.66 -15.85
CA ARG A 379 8.96 -12.69 -15.12
C ARG A 379 8.60 -13.86 -16.02
N GLU A 380 8.97 -15.04 -15.56
CA GLU A 380 8.61 -16.32 -16.18
C GLU A 380 8.05 -17.25 -15.10
N LYS A 381 6.88 -17.86 -15.34
CA LYS A 381 6.23 -18.80 -14.39
C LYS A 381 6.16 -18.28 -12.93
N GLY A 382 5.94 -16.97 -12.77
CA GLY A 382 5.84 -16.33 -11.47
C GLY A 382 7.17 -16.02 -10.77
N GLN A 383 8.31 -16.27 -11.40
CA GLN A 383 9.63 -15.92 -10.86
C GLN A 383 10.24 -14.74 -11.61
N THR A 384 10.71 -13.74 -10.86
CA THR A 384 11.48 -12.62 -11.40
C THR A 384 12.92 -13.03 -11.66
N SER A 385 13.50 -12.51 -12.73
CA SER A 385 14.93 -12.58 -13.05
C SER A 385 15.43 -11.19 -13.45
N ILE A 386 16.67 -10.88 -13.12
CA ILE A 386 17.33 -9.64 -13.54
C ILE A 386 18.46 -10.00 -14.48
N LYS A 387 18.53 -9.29 -15.61
CA LYS A 387 19.58 -9.42 -16.61
C LYS A 387 20.32 -8.11 -16.79
N VAL A 388 21.63 -8.20 -16.93
CA VAL A 388 22.52 -7.06 -17.21
C VAL A 388 23.12 -7.26 -18.59
N ARG A 389 22.91 -6.30 -19.48
CA ARG A 389 23.45 -6.27 -20.83
C ARG A 389 24.40 -5.10 -21.02
N ASP A 390 25.62 -5.39 -21.45
CA ASP A 390 26.58 -4.38 -21.89
C ASP A 390 26.14 -3.84 -23.26
N LEU A 391 25.95 -2.52 -23.37
CA LEU A 391 25.45 -1.86 -24.58
C LEU A 391 26.50 -1.77 -25.70
N THR A 392 27.78 -1.93 -25.39
CA THR A 392 28.89 -1.90 -26.35
C THR A 392 29.14 -3.28 -26.95
N THR A 393 29.25 -4.28 -26.09
CA THR A 393 29.60 -5.67 -26.49
C THR A 393 28.38 -6.54 -26.74
N GLN A 394 27.19 -6.10 -26.32
CA GLN A 394 25.94 -6.87 -26.33
C GLN A 394 25.99 -8.16 -25.48
N LYS A 395 27.04 -8.34 -24.66
CA LYS A 395 27.13 -9.46 -23.72
C LYS A 395 26.09 -9.29 -22.63
N GLU A 396 25.48 -10.41 -22.26
CA GLU A 396 24.42 -10.46 -21.27
C GLU A 396 24.73 -11.47 -20.18
N GLN A 397 24.37 -11.12 -18.95
CA GLN A 397 24.45 -12.00 -17.78
C GLN A 397 23.15 -11.96 -16.98
N SER A 398 22.77 -13.11 -16.42
CA SER A 398 21.61 -13.22 -15.51
C SER A 398 22.07 -13.24 -14.06
N LEU A 399 21.38 -12.49 -13.20
CA LEU A 399 21.65 -12.46 -11.77
C LEU A 399 20.88 -13.60 -11.08
N SER A 400 21.60 -14.44 -10.32
CA SER A 400 21.02 -15.55 -9.55
C SER A 400 20.74 -15.18 -8.10
N PHE A 401 19.80 -15.85 -7.44
CA PHE A 401 19.52 -15.69 -6.00
C PHE A 401 19.24 -17.07 -5.36
N ASN A 402 19.26 -17.14 -4.03
CA ASN A 402 19.41 -18.41 -3.28
C ASN A 402 18.12 -18.93 -2.63
N ASP A 403 16.94 -18.41 -2.99
CA ASP A 403 15.65 -18.91 -2.54
C ASP A 403 14.84 -19.47 -3.73
N PRO A 404 13.98 -20.48 -3.52
CA PRO A 404 13.11 -21.02 -4.57
C PRO A 404 11.96 -20.06 -4.92
N VAL A 405 11.62 -19.15 -4.01
CA VAL A 405 10.46 -18.27 -4.07
C VAL A 405 10.86 -16.92 -3.51
N PHE A 406 11.21 -15.98 -4.38
CA PHE A 406 11.73 -14.67 -3.97
C PHE A 406 11.19 -13.54 -4.83
N ALA A 407 11.43 -12.32 -4.35
CA ALA A 407 11.18 -11.09 -5.05
C ALA A 407 12.45 -10.23 -5.09
N THR A 408 12.63 -9.53 -6.20
CA THR A 408 13.73 -8.59 -6.43
C THR A 408 13.18 -7.26 -6.96
N TYR A 409 13.79 -6.16 -6.52
CA TYR A 409 13.44 -4.82 -6.94
C TYR A 409 14.70 -4.01 -7.24
N MET A 410 14.75 -3.36 -8.40
CA MET A 410 15.77 -2.38 -8.73
C MET A 410 15.35 -1.02 -8.19
N TYR A 411 16.19 -0.33 -7.43
CA TYR A 411 15.86 0.98 -6.85
C TYR A 411 17.11 1.84 -6.67
N GLY A 412 16.97 3.14 -6.36
CA GLY A 412 18.11 4.00 -5.99
C GLY A 412 19.19 4.18 -7.07
N ASN A 413 18.90 3.84 -8.33
CA ASN A 413 19.82 3.94 -9.46
C ASN A 413 19.61 5.28 -10.20
N SER A 414 19.69 6.40 -9.47
CA SER A 414 19.36 7.74 -9.98
C SER A 414 20.35 8.27 -11.02
N GLU A 415 21.60 7.80 -10.97
CA GLU A 415 22.70 8.25 -11.83
C GLU A 415 22.90 7.31 -13.02
N LEU A 416 23.21 7.88 -14.20
CA LEU A 416 23.63 7.10 -15.38
C LEU A 416 25.06 6.57 -15.24
N ASP A 417 25.94 7.36 -14.61
CA ASP A 417 27.33 7.00 -14.33
C ASP A 417 27.45 6.32 -12.96
N ASN A 418 27.07 5.04 -12.92
CA ASN A 418 27.14 4.23 -11.72
C ASN A 418 27.68 2.83 -12.07
N PRO A 419 28.73 2.33 -11.40
CA PRO A 419 29.29 1.00 -11.70
C PRO A 419 28.43 -0.15 -11.20
N SER A 420 27.46 0.08 -10.31
CA SER A 420 26.65 -0.97 -9.70
C SER A 420 25.15 -0.76 -9.89
N LEU A 421 24.43 -1.88 -9.91
CA LEU A 421 22.99 -1.95 -9.77
C LEU A 421 22.61 -2.14 -8.29
N ARG A 422 21.83 -1.22 -7.75
CA ARG A 422 21.19 -1.38 -6.45
C ARG A 422 19.96 -2.28 -6.56
N VAL A 423 19.97 -3.39 -5.83
CA VAL A 423 18.86 -4.37 -5.76
C VAL A 423 18.42 -4.58 -4.31
N TYR A 424 17.11 -4.58 -4.08
CA TYR A 424 16.49 -5.12 -2.88
C TYR A 424 15.99 -6.55 -3.16
N TYR A 425 16.37 -7.49 -2.30
CA TYR A 425 16.07 -8.91 -2.38
C TYR A 425 15.35 -9.37 -1.13
N THR A 426 14.32 -10.21 -1.27
CA THR A 426 13.63 -10.82 -0.13
C THR A 426 12.93 -12.11 -0.57
N SER A 427 12.69 -13.02 0.37
CA SER A 427 11.86 -14.21 0.17
C SER A 427 10.93 -14.40 1.35
N LEU A 428 10.06 -15.41 1.34
CA LEU A 428 9.25 -15.73 2.51
C LEU A 428 10.08 -16.15 3.74
N THR A 429 11.34 -16.55 3.55
CA THR A 429 12.27 -17.03 4.59
C THR A 429 13.47 -16.12 4.84
N THR A 430 13.79 -15.22 3.90
CA THR A 430 14.97 -14.36 3.95
C THR A 430 14.56 -12.89 4.16
N PRO A 431 14.92 -12.27 5.30
CA PRO A 431 14.72 -10.85 5.55
C PRO A 431 15.28 -9.98 4.44
N GLY A 432 14.69 -8.79 4.26
CA GLY A 432 15.04 -7.88 3.18
C GLY A 432 16.54 -7.55 3.14
N THR A 433 17.18 -7.78 2.00
CA THR A 433 18.61 -7.57 1.80
C THR A 433 18.87 -6.62 0.64
N HIS A 434 19.74 -5.64 0.87
CA HIS A 434 20.16 -4.64 -0.09
C HIS A 434 21.55 -5.01 -0.63
N TYR A 435 21.67 -5.15 -1.95
CA TYR A 435 22.92 -5.42 -2.64
C TYR A 435 23.30 -4.25 -3.55
N ASP A 436 24.61 -4.00 -3.70
CA ASP A 436 25.19 -3.38 -4.90
C ASP A 436 25.74 -4.52 -5.73
N ILE A 437 25.31 -4.62 -6.97
CA ILE A 437 25.75 -5.66 -7.88
C ILE A 437 26.57 -4.99 -8.97
N ASP A 438 27.85 -5.36 -9.08
CA ASP A 438 28.75 -4.82 -10.09
C ASP A 438 28.22 -5.16 -11.49
N LEU A 439 28.10 -4.15 -12.36
CA LEU A 439 27.49 -4.30 -13.68
C LEU A 439 28.36 -5.11 -14.65
N VAL A 440 29.66 -5.22 -14.40
CA VAL A 440 30.63 -5.90 -15.27
C VAL A 440 30.75 -7.37 -14.91
N ASN A 441 31.04 -7.69 -13.65
CA ASN A 441 31.35 -9.06 -13.21
C ASN A 441 30.20 -9.75 -12.44
N GLY A 442 29.13 -9.03 -12.09
CA GLY A 442 27.98 -9.56 -11.37
C GLY A 442 28.21 -9.84 -9.88
N GLU A 443 29.35 -9.39 -9.31
CA GLU A 443 29.67 -9.57 -7.90
C GLU A 443 28.67 -8.80 -7.03
N LYS A 444 28.12 -9.50 -6.01
CA LYS A 444 27.12 -8.94 -5.11
C LYS A 444 27.77 -8.49 -3.82
N ASN A 445 27.81 -7.18 -3.59
CA ASN A 445 28.19 -6.59 -2.31
C ASN A 445 26.94 -6.35 -1.44
N GLN A 446 26.81 -7.12 -0.35
CA GLN A 446 25.71 -6.92 0.59
C GLN A 446 25.95 -5.67 1.42
N LEU A 447 25.06 -4.68 1.31
CA LEU A 447 25.14 -3.46 2.11
C LEU A 447 24.41 -3.54 3.43
N LYS A 448 23.23 -4.16 3.42
CA LYS A 448 22.38 -4.28 4.61
C LYS A 448 21.44 -5.45 4.44
N GLN A 449 21.27 -6.24 5.50
CA GLN A 449 20.12 -7.12 5.66
C GLN A 449 19.30 -6.63 6.85
N GLN A 450 17.99 -6.65 6.71
CA GLN A 450 17.06 -6.34 7.80
C GLN A 450 17.36 -7.27 8.98
N GLU A 451 17.72 -6.67 10.11
CA GLU A 451 17.89 -7.40 11.37
C GLU A 451 16.52 -7.68 11.97
N VAL A 452 16.24 -8.95 12.26
CA VAL A 452 15.03 -9.41 12.94
C VAL A 452 15.44 -9.83 14.34
N LEU A 453 15.04 -9.04 15.34
CA LEU A 453 15.40 -9.29 16.72
C LEU A 453 14.64 -10.49 17.31
N GLY A 454 15.13 -11.02 18.43
CA GLY A 454 14.60 -12.22 19.09
C GLY A 454 15.21 -13.50 18.53
N ASP A 455 14.47 -14.60 18.62
CA ASP A 455 14.98 -15.95 18.29
C ASP A 455 14.76 -16.32 16.81
N PHE A 456 14.64 -15.34 15.92
CA PHE A 456 14.45 -15.61 14.50
C PHE A 456 15.69 -16.31 13.91
N ASN A 457 15.45 -17.45 13.27
CA ASN A 457 16.41 -18.12 12.42
C ASN A 457 15.69 -18.56 11.14
N ALA A 458 16.19 -18.14 9.97
CA ALA A 458 15.64 -18.48 8.67
C ALA A 458 15.55 -20.01 8.46
N ASP A 459 16.49 -20.78 9.02
CA ASP A 459 16.54 -22.24 8.89
C ASP A 459 15.35 -22.95 9.55
N ASN A 460 14.64 -22.29 10.47
CA ASN A 460 13.42 -22.83 11.09
C ASN A 460 12.23 -22.88 10.12
N TYR A 461 12.32 -22.19 8.98
CA TYR A 461 11.21 -22.02 8.04
C TYR A 461 11.55 -22.64 6.70
N ALA A 462 10.53 -23.11 5.99
CA ALA A 462 10.61 -23.54 4.61
C ALA A 462 9.60 -22.77 3.78
N SER A 463 9.97 -22.47 2.53
CA SER A 463 9.05 -21.92 1.54
C SER A 463 9.10 -22.69 0.25
N GLU A 464 7.98 -22.71 -0.46
CA GLU A 464 7.83 -23.42 -1.73
C GLU A 464 6.82 -22.73 -2.63
N ARG A 465 6.94 -22.96 -3.94
CA ARG A 465 5.96 -22.55 -4.94
C ARG A 465 5.39 -23.81 -5.57
N ILE A 466 4.08 -23.97 -5.43
CA ILE A 466 3.32 -25.05 -6.05
C ILE A 466 2.37 -24.47 -7.09
N PHE A 467 1.86 -25.33 -7.97
CA PHE A 467 0.87 -24.99 -8.98
C PHE A 467 -0.39 -25.82 -8.72
N ILE A 468 -1.51 -25.14 -8.49
CA ILE A 468 -2.80 -25.75 -8.23
C ILE A 468 -3.65 -25.68 -9.50
N LYS A 469 -4.13 -26.84 -9.95
CA LYS A 469 -5.08 -26.90 -11.06
C LYS A 469 -6.46 -26.39 -10.63
N ALA A 470 -6.90 -25.27 -11.20
CA ALA A 470 -8.23 -24.71 -11.01
C ALA A 470 -9.30 -25.51 -11.77
N ARG A 471 -10.58 -25.21 -11.54
CA ARG A 471 -11.73 -25.94 -12.10
C ARG A 471 -11.82 -25.93 -13.63
N ASP A 472 -11.25 -24.93 -14.28
CA ASP A 472 -11.16 -24.80 -15.75
C ASP A 472 -9.83 -25.35 -16.30
N GLY A 473 -8.97 -25.87 -15.43
CA GLY A 473 -7.74 -26.56 -15.80
C GLY A 473 -6.49 -25.71 -15.82
N VAL A 474 -6.57 -24.39 -15.60
CA VAL A 474 -5.37 -23.54 -15.49
C VAL A 474 -4.59 -23.85 -14.20
N GLU A 475 -3.29 -23.61 -14.21
CA GLU A 475 -2.41 -23.84 -13.07
C GLU A 475 -2.14 -22.53 -12.31
N VAL A 476 -2.82 -22.35 -11.18
CA VAL A 476 -2.69 -21.18 -10.31
C VAL A 476 -1.43 -21.34 -9.43
N PRO A 477 -0.44 -20.43 -9.51
CA PRO A 477 0.72 -20.49 -8.63
C PRO A 477 0.32 -20.16 -7.18
N VAL A 478 0.92 -20.85 -6.22
CA VAL A 478 0.74 -20.59 -4.79
C VAL A 478 2.11 -20.56 -4.13
N SER A 479 2.40 -19.50 -3.38
CA SER A 479 3.60 -19.43 -2.55
C SER A 479 3.27 -19.73 -1.10
N LEU A 480 3.96 -20.70 -0.52
CA LEU A 480 3.72 -21.20 0.84
C LEU A 480 4.93 -20.91 1.73
N VAL A 481 4.67 -20.65 3.01
CA VAL A 481 5.69 -20.66 4.06
C VAL A 481 5.12 -21.22 5.36
N TYR A 482 5.94 -22.00 6.04
CA TYR A 482 5.60 -22.65 7.31
C TYR A 482 6.86 -22.89 8.14
N ARG A 483 6.67 -23.09 9.44
CA ARG A 483 7.75 -23.45 10.37
C ARG A 483 7.95 -24.98 10.35
N LYS A 484 9.17 -25.44 10.06
CA LYS A 484 9.49 -26.85 9.76
C LYS A 484 9.13 -27.82 10.87
N ASP A 485 9.38 -27.45 12.13
CA ASP A 485 9.12 -28.29 13.31
C ASP A 485 7.63 -28.39 13.70
N LYS A 486 6.80 -27.47 13.19
CA LYS A 486 5.34 -27.40 13.49
C LYS A 486 4.47 -27.81 12.31
N PHE A 487 5.02 -27.88 11.11
CA PHE A 487 4.30 -28.29 9.91
C PHE A 487 4.23 -29.80 9.78
N LYS A 488 3.04 -30.31 9.49
CA LYS A 488 2.80 -31.67 9.05
C LYS A 488 1.82 -31.62 7.89
N GLN A 489 2.17 -32.25 6.78
CA GLN A 489 1.28 -32.37 5.64
C GLN A 489 0.23 -33.49 5.86
N ASP A 490 -0.52 -33.40 6.96
CA ASP A 490 -1.53 -34.37 7.40
C ASP A 490 -2.92 -33.73 7.57
N GLY A 491 -3.07 -32.47 7.17
CA GLY A 491 -4.33 -31.73 7.26
C GLY A 491 -4.66 -31.23 8.67
N THR A 492 -3.66 -31.06 9.55
CA THR A 492 -3.90 -30.58 10.93
C THR A 492 -3.54 -29.11 11.16
N ASN A 493 -2.68 -28.51 10.33
CA ASN A 493 -2.26 -27.12 10.47
C ASN A 493 -3.39 -26.13 10.10
N PRO A 494 -3.54 -25.00 10.82
CA PRO A 494 -4.37 -23.89 10.35
C PRO A 494 -3.79 -23.23 9.10
N LEU A 495 -4.66 -22.72 8.23
CA LEU A 495 -4.27 -21.99 7.01
C LEU A 495 -4.59 -20.51 7.15
N TYR A 496 -3.60 -19.66 6.90
CA TYR A 496 -3.81 -18.25 6.57
C TYR A 496 -3.59 -18.09 5.06
N GLN A 497 -4.67 -17.87 4.30
CA GLN A 497 -4.63 -17.69 2.84
C GLN A 497 -4.89 -16.22 2.48
N TYR A 498 -3.92 -15.59 1.82
CA TYR A 498 -3.99 -14.21 1.35
C TYR A 498 -4.19 -14.15 -0.17
N GLY A 499 -4.97 -13.17 -0.64
CA GLY A 499 -5.20 -12.91 -2.06
C GLY A 499 -5.58 -11.45 -2.37
N TYR A 500 -5.36 -11.03 -3.63
CA TYR A 500 -5.69 -9.69 -4.13
C TYR A 500 -6.37 -9.72 -5.51
N GLY A 501 -5.62 -10.10 -6.57
CA GLY A 501 -6.17 -10.50 -7.86
C GLY A 501 -6.86 -9.41 -8.68
N SER A 502 -6.35 -8.17 -8.68
CA SER A 502 -6.89 -7.07 -9.50
C SER A 502 -5.77 -6.12 -9.97
N TYR A 503 -6.06 -5.32 -11.00
CA TYR A 503 -5.17 -4.30 -11.61
C TYR A 503 -3.84 -4.84 -12.15
N GLY A 504 -3.73 -6.16 -12.31
CA GLY A 504 -2.48 -6.81 -12.64
C GLY A 504 -1.44 -6.78 -11.53
N ALA A 505 -1.80 -6.39 -10.29
CA ALA A 505 -0.89 -6.30 -9.17
C ALA A 505 -0.41 -7.68 -8.72
N THR A 506 0.91 -7.85 -8.56
CA THR A 506 1.53 -9.10 -8.11
C THR A 506 1.80 -9.08 -6.61
N MET A 507 1.26 -10.06 -5.89
CA MET A 507 1.51 -10.21 -4.46
C MET A 507 2.83 -10.94 -4.25
N GLU A 508 3.93 -10.19 -4.20
CA GLU A 508 5.27 -10.79 -4.13
C GLU A 508 5.51 -11.58 -2.83
N PRO A 509 6.20 -12.73 -2.92
CA PRO A 509 6.50 -13.59 -1.77
C PRO A 509 7.64 -13.01 -0.91
N ARG A 510 7.34 -11.92 -0.21
CA ARG A 510 8.30 -11.18 0.63
C ARG A 510 8.31 -11.60 2.09
N PHE A 511 9.42 -11.34 2.76
CA PHE A 511 9.57 -11.54 4.19
C PHE A 511 8.66 -10.59 4.96
N SER A 512 8.15 -11.07 6.10
CA SER A 512 7.44 -10.24 7.07
C SER A 512 7.71 -10.79 8.46
N SER A 513 8.32 -9.98 9.32
CA SER A 513 8.54 -10.35 10.73
C SER A 513 7.20 -10.51 11.47
N THR A 514 6.16 -9.79 11.03
CA THR A 514 4.80 -9.93 11.58
C THR A 514 4.28 -11.34 11.38
N ARG A 515 4.47 -11.93 10.19
CA ARG A 515 4.01 -13.28 9.86
C ARG A 515 4.54 -14.36 10.82
N LEU A 516 5.70 -14.15 11.42
CA LEU A 516 6.32 -15.12 12.33
C LEU A 516 5.40 -15.50 13.49
N SER A 517 4.59 -14.57 14.02
CA SER A 517 3.62 -14.86 15.08
C SER A 517 2.62 -15.97 14.72
N LEU A 518 2.23 -16.08 13.43
CA LEU A 518 1.37 -17.16 12.94
C LEU A 518 2.17 -18.45 12.71
N LEU A 519 3.33 -18.35 12.04
CA LEU A 519 4.16 -19.51 11.71
C LEU A 519 4.65 -20.23 12.98
N ASP A 520 5.04 -19.47 14.00
CA ASP A 520 5.46 -19.96 15.31
C ASP A 520 4.33 -20.64 16.08
N ARG A 521 3.07 -20.41 15.68
CA ARG A 521 1.87 -21.08 16.22
C ARG A 521 1.34 -22.19 15.32
N GLY A 522 2.12 -22.56 14.31
CA GLY A 522 1.88 -23.71 13.44
C GLY A 522 0.93 -23.42 12.28
N PHE A 523 0.70 -22.16 11.92
CA PHE A 523 -0.02 -21.83 10.70
C PHE A 523 0.84 -22.12 9.47
N VAL A 524 0.19 -22.58 8.41
CA VAL A 524 0.68 -22.46 7.04
C VAL A 524 0.19 -21.14 6.49
N TYR A 525 1.10 -20.34 5.93
CA TYR A 525 0.75 -19.10 5.24
C TYR A 525 0.84 -19.32 3.74
N ALA A 526 -0.24 -19.00 3.02
CA ALA A 526 -0.34 -19.16 1.57
C ALA A 526 -0.67 -17.83 0.89
N ILE A 527 0.05 -17.50 -0.18
CA ILE A 527 -0.33 -16.43 -1.12
C ILE A 527 -0.87 -17.12 -2.36
N ALA A 528 -2.17 -16.93 -2.64
CA ALA A 528 -2.79 -17.43 -3.86
C ALA A 528 -2.60 -16.40 -4.98
N HIS A 529 -1.78 -16.73 -5.99
CA HIS A 529 -1.48 -15.84 -7.12
C HIS A 529 -2.53 -15.94 -8.23
N ILE A 530 -3.77 -15.69 -7.83
CA ILE A 530 -4.99 -15.82 -8.65
C ILE A 530 -4.99 -14.89 -9.88
N ARG A 531 -5.82 -15.24 -10.88
CA ARG A 531 -6.07 -14.39 -12.06
C ARG A 531 -6.57 -13.01 -11.67
N GLY A 532 -6.25 -12.03 -12.51
CA GLY A 532 -6.38 -10.60 -12.23
C GLY A 532 -5.09 -9.98 -11.67
N SER A 533 -4.09 -10.79 -11.31
CA SER A 533 -2.70 -10.37 -11.13
C SER A 533 -1.90 -10.57 -12.43
N GLN A 534 -0.68 -10.05 -12.52
CA GLN A 534 0.25 -10.37 -13.62
C GLN A 534 1.31 -11.41 -13.23
N MET A 535 1.01 -12.30 -12.26
CA MET A 535 1.99 -13.29 -11.81
C MET A 535 2.47 -14.19 -12.96
N LEU A 536 1.61 -14.51 -13.93
CA LEU A 536 1.98 -15.26 -15.13
C LEU A 536 1.97 -14.40 -16.40
N GLY A 537 2.19 -13.10 -16.27
CA GLY A 537 2.18 -12.13 -17.38
C GLY A 537 0.82 -11.47 -17.62
N ARG A 538 0.73 -10.64 -18.66
CA ARG A 538 -0.47 -9.85 -18.99
C ARG A 538 -1.72 -10.70 -19.27
N PRO A 539 -1.65 -11.85 -19.98
CA PRO A 539 -2.82 -12.71 -20.16
C PRO A 539 -3.45 -13.21 -18.86
N TRP A 540 -2.67 -13.36 -17.79
CA TRP A 540 -3.17 -13.75 -16.46
C TRP A 540 -4.01 -12.67 -15.79
N TYR A 541 -3.71 -11.40 -16.09
CA TYR A 541 -4.49 -10.25 -15.64
C TYR A 541 -5.76 -10.09 -16.47
N ASP A 542 -5.64 -10.15 -17.80
CA ASP A 542 -6.79 -10.00 -18.69
C ASP A 542 -7.84 -11.13 -18.50
N ASP A 543 -7.42 -12.32 -18.04
CA ASP A 543 -8.32 -13.44 -17.68
C ASP A 543 -8.86 -13.37 -16.23
N GLY A 544 -8.74 -12.22 -15.56
CA GLY A 544 -9.32 -11.98 -14.24
C GLY A 544 -9.77 -10.53 -14.03
N LYS A 545 -10.35 -9.92 -15.08
CA LYS A 545 -10.90 -8.56 -15.08
C LYS A 545 -12.15 -8.49 -15.97
N LYS A 546 -12.95 -7.43 -15.88
CA LYS A 546 -14.16 -7.26 -16.72
C LYS A 546 -15.03 -8.53 -16.71
N LEU A 547 -15.39 -9.08 -17.87
CA LEU A 547 -16.26 -10.25 -18.04
C LEU A 547 -15.57 -11.60 -17.70
N THR A 548 -14.33 -11.59 -17.22
CA THR A 548 -13.64 -12.77 -16.67
C THR A 548 -13.36 -12.63 -15.18
N LYS A 549 -13.82 -11.57 -14.51
CA LYS A 549 -13.54 -11.31 -13.08
C LYS A 549 -13.90 -12.47 -12.14
N GLN A 550 -14.92 -13.27 -12.48
CA GLN A 550 -15.30 -14.44 -11.70
C GLN A 550 -14.16 -15.47 -11.54
N ASN A 551 -13.20 -15.50 -12.46
CA ASN A 551 -12.02 -16.35 -12.38
C ASN A 551 -11.17 -16.06 -11.13
N THR A 552 -11.04 -14.79 -10.74
CA THR A 552 -10.32 -14.38 -9.51
C THR A 552 -10.89 -15.10 -8.28
N PHE A 553 -12.22 -15.13 -8.14
CA PHE A 553 -12.89 -15.76 -7.00
C PHE A 553 -12.83 -17.30 -7.09
N ASN A 554 -13.01 -17.84 -8.30
CA ASN A 554 -12.92 -19.28 -8.56
C ASN A 554 -11.54 -19.84 -8.20
N ASP A 555 -10.47 -19.17 -8.66
CA ASP A 555 -9.09 -19.57 -8.38
C ASP A 555 -8.82 -19.59 -6.88
N PHE A 556 -9.27 -18.58 -6.14
CA PHE A 556 -9.04 -18.50 -4.70
C PHE A 556 -9.72 -19.65 -3.94
N ILE A 557 -10.98 -19.95 -4.32
CA ILE A 557 -11.76 -21.07 -3.77
C ILE A 557 -11.09 -22.41 -4.12
N ASP A 558 -10.64 -22.58 -5.36
CA ASP A 558 -10.02 -23.82 -5.83
C ASP A 558 -8.66 -24.05 -5.16
N VAL A 559 -7.88 -23.00 -4.93
CA VAL A 559 -6.65 -23.05 -4.11
C VAL A 559 -6.97 -23.49 -2.68
N THR A 560 -7.99 -22.92 -2.03
CA THR A 560 -8.39 -23.33 -0.67
C THR A 560 -8.75 -24.82 -0.61
N LYS A 561 -9.57 -25.30 -1.55
CA LYS A 561 -9.96 -26.71 -1.64
C LYS A 561 -8.76 -27.62 -1.89
N ALA A 562 -7.86 -27.22 -2.78
CA ALA A 562 -6.69 -28.02 -3.11
C ALA A 562 -5.72 -28.13 -1.93
N LEU A 563 -5.37 -27.01 -1.28
CA LEU A 563 -4.45 -27.00 -0.13
C LEU A 563 -4.96 -27.88 1.02
N THR A 564 -6.25 -27.80 1.33
CA THR A 564 -6.87 -28.64 2.37
C THR A 564 -6.92 -30.11 1.96
N SER A 565 -7.26 -30.42 0.70
CA SER A 565 -7.28 -31.80 0.19
C SER A 565 -5.90 -32.45 0.14
N GLN A 566 -4.84 -31.67 -0.11
CA GLN A 566 -3.45 -32.13 -0.18
C GLN A 566 -2.77 -32.18 1.21
N GLY A 567 -3.53 -31.95 2.28
CA GLY A 567 -3.03 -32.06 3.65
C GLY A 567 -2.15 -30.91 4.11
N TYR A 568 -2.03 -29.81 3.36
CA TYR A 568 -1.31 -28.61 3.82
C TYR A 568 -2.00 -27.97 5.03
N ALA A 569 -3.32 -28.08 5.10
CA ALA A 569 -4.09 -27.48 6.17
C ALA A 569 -5.37 -28.24 6.50
N SER A 570 -5.89 -27.99 7.69
CA SER A 570 -7.18 -28.45 8.13
C SER A 570 -8.30 -27.72 7.42
N LYS A 571 -9.25 -28.48 6.88
CA LYS A 571 -10.50 -27.96 6.29
C LYS A 571 -11.34 -27.13 7.28
N ASP A 572 -11.17 -27.37 8.58
CA ASP A 572 -11.95 -26.69 9.64
C ASP A 572 -11.18 -25.50 10.23
N GLN A 573 -10.00 -25.16 9.72
CA GLN A 573 -9.13 -24.10 10.24
C GLN A 573 -8.56 -23.22 9.12
N VAL A 574 -9.40 -22.86 8.16
CA VAL A 574 -9.03 -21.95 7.07
C VAL A 574 -9.43 -20.53 7.39
N PHE A 575 -8.47 -19.62 7.24
CA PHE A 575 -8.65 -18.18 7.40
C PHE A 575 -8.27 -17.48 6.09
N ALA A 576 -9.18 -16.65 5.56
CA ALA A 576 -8.94 -15.90 4.34
C ALA A 576 -8.79 -14.41 4.64
N VAL A 577 -7.81 -13.76 4.01
CA VAL A 577 -7.54 -12.34 4.22
C VAL A 577 -7.30 -11.62 2.89
N GLY A 578 -7.88 -10.44 2.76
CA GLY A 578 -7.69 -9.54 1.62
C GLY A 578 -8.14 -8.12 1.95
N GLY A 579 -7.59 -7.13 1.25
CA GLY A 579 -7.98 -5.74 1.45
C GLY A 579 -8.07 -4.94 0.16
N SER A 580 -8.83 -3.83 0.18
CA SER A 580 -9.15 -3.04 -1.01
C SER A 580 -9.90 -3.91 -2.05
N ALA A 581 -9.39 -4.06 -3.27
CA ALA A 581 -9.86 -5.06 -4.23
C ALA A 581 -9.67 -6.53 -3.77
N GLY A 582 -8.73 -6.81 -2.86
CA GLY A 582 -8.69 -8.09 -2.14
C GLY A 582 -9.85 -8.24 -1.14
N GLY A 583 -10.46 -7.14 -0.72
CA GLY A 583 -11.69 -7.12 0.07
C GLY A 583 -12.94 -7.42 -0.78
N LEU A 584 -12.95 -7.00 -2.06
CA LEU A 584 -13.93 -7.50 -3.05
C LEU A 584 -13.84 -9.03 -3.15
N LEU A 585 -12.62 -9.56 -3.29
CA LEU A 585 -12.37 -11.01 -3.28
C LEU A 585 -12.97 -11.65 -2.01
N MET A 586 -12.69 -11.11 -0.82
CA MET A 586 -13.25 -11.65 0.43
C MET A 586 -14.79 -11.64 0.40
N GLY A 587 -15.40 -10.52 0.01
CA GLY A 587 -16.86 -10.40 -0.04
C GLY A 587 -17.52 -11.38 -1.01
N ALA A 588 -16.92 -11.58 -2.19
CA ALA A 588 -17.43 -12.51 -3.19
C ALA A 588 -17.32 -13.98 -2.72
N VAL A 589 -16.16 -14.39 -2.18
CA VAL A 589 -15.95 -15.80 -1.80
C VAL A 589 -16.80 -16.22 -0.60
N ILE A 590 -17.11 -15.32 0.34
CA ILE A 590 -18.03 -15.65 1.44
C ILE A 590 -19.49 -15.73 1.00
N ASN A 591 -19.87 -15.11 -0.12
CA ASN A 591 -21.19 -15.32 -0.70
C ASN A 591 -21.27 -16.66 -1.45
N GLN A 592 -20.17 -17.06 -2.10
CA GLN A 592 -20.11 -18.20 -3.01
C GLN A 592 -19.76 -19.54 -2.34
N ALA A 593 -18.87 -19.54 -1.34
CA ALA A 593 -18.40 -20.73 -0.64
C ALA A 593 -18.08 -20.44 0.86
N PRO A 594 -19.04 -19.89 1.65
CA PRO A 594 -18.81 -19.53 3.05
C PRO A 594 -18.34 -20.71 3.91
N GLU A 595 -18.74 -21.94 3.58
CA GLU A 595 -18.45 -23.15 4.33
C GLU A 595 -16.96 -23.53 4.38
N LEU A 596 -16.14 -22.96 3.48
CA LEU A 596 -14.71 -23.23 3.42
C LEU A 596 -13.92 -22.48 4.49
N TYR A 597 -14.50 -21.43 5.07
CA TYR A 597 -13.76 -20.48 5.89
C TYR A 597 -14.28 -20.50 7.32
N LYS A 598 -13.37 -20.66 8.27
CA LYS A 598 -13.68 -20.51 9.70
C LYS A 598 -13.73 -19.05 10.11
N GLY A 599 -12.82 -18.25 9.55
CA GLY A 599 -12.76 -16.80 9.76
C GLY A 599 -12.26 -16.08 8.51
N VAL A 600 -12.70 -14.84 8.32
CA VAL A 600 -12.29 -13.97 7.23
C VAL A 600 -11.95 -12.59 7.78
N ALA A 601 -10.88 -11.98 7.28
CA ALA A 601 -10.56 -10.58 7.54
C ALA A 601 -10.60 -9.79 6.22
N ALA A 602 -11.50 -8.81 6.14
CA ALA A 602 -11.74 -7.98 4.96
C ALA A 602 -11.40 -6.53 5.29
N HIS A 603 -10.27 -6.04 4.78
CA HIS A 603 -9.76 -4.70 5.10
C HIS A 603 -10.14 -3.69 4.02
N VAL A 604 -10.69 -2.55 4.39
CA VAL A 604 -11.13 -1.48 3.47
C VAL A 604 -11.79 -2.05 2.19
N PRO A 605 -12.81 -2.94 2.32
CA PRO A 605 -13.17 -3.81 1.21
C PRO A 605 -14.10 -3.14 0.20
N PHE A 606 -13.77 -3.20 -1.10
CA PHE A 606 -14.65 -2.76 -2.18
C PHE A 606 -15.81 -3.76 -2.35
N VAL A 607 -17.02 -3.41 -1.92
CA VAL A 607 -18.12 -4.38 -1.75
C VAL A 607 -19.44 -3.92 -2.32
N ASP A 608 -19.63 -2.62 -2.56
CA ASP A 608 -20.85 -2.06 -3.16
C ASP A 608 -20.64 -1.79 -4.66
N VAL A 609 -20.17 -2.81 -5.37
CA VAL A 609 -19.56 -2.71 -6.70
C VAL A 609 -20.49 -2.02 -7.70
N VAL A 610 -21.74 -2.48 -7.82
CA VAL A 610 -22.65 -1.95 -8.86
C VAL A 610 -23.08 -0.53 -8.54
N THR A 611 -23.42 -0.23 -7.28
CA THR A 611 -23.88 1.10 -6.88
C THR A 611 -22.75 2.13 -7.02
N THR A 612 -21.54 1.80 -6.54
CA THR A 612 -20.37 2.68 -6.66
C THR A 612 -20.01 2.91 -8.14
N MET A 613 -19.94 1.85 -8.94
CA MET A 613 -19.51 1.97 -10.34
C MET A 613 -20.56 2.63 -11.26
N LEU A 614 -21.80 2.82 -10.80
CA LEU A 614 -22.80 3.61 -11.51
C LEU A 614 -22.67 5.13 -11.24
N ASP A 615 -21.87 5.54 -10.24
CA ASP A 615 -21.78 6.93 -9.80
C ASP A 615 -20.37 7.52 -10.02
N GLU A 616 -20.27 8.38 -11.02
CA GLU A 616 -19.03 9.08 -11.41
C GLU A 616 -18.58 10.16 -10.41
N SER A 617 -19.42 10.52 -9.42
CA SER A 617 -19.03 11.48 -8.36
C SER A 617 -18.12 10.88 -7.29
N ILE A 618 -18.02 9.54 -7.24
CA ILE A 618 -17.19 8.81 -6.29
C ILE A 618 -15.76 8.70 -6.85
N PRO A 619 -14.72 8.96 -6.04
CA PRO A 619 -13.33 8.75 -6.46
C PRO A 619 -13.11 7.37 -7.10
N LEU A 620 -12.26 7.35 -8.14
CA LEU A 620 -11.84 6.18 -8.91
C LEU A 620 -12.87 5.54 -9.85
N THR A 621 -14.19 5.78 -9.72
CA THR A 621 -15.22 5.09 -10.53
C THR A 621 -14.90 5.11 -12.03
N THR A 622 -14.57 6.27 -12.59
CA THR A 622 -14.31 6.41 -14.04
C THR A 622 -12.97 5.79 -14.45
N ASN A 623 -11.97 5.82 -13.57
CA ASN A 623 -10.68 5.15 -13.79
C ASN A 623 -10.80 3.63 -13.79
N GLU A 624 -11.80 3.09 -13.08
CA GLU A 624 -11.95 1.66 -12.87
C GLU A 624 -12.88 0.95 -13.87
N TYR A 625 -13.49 1.68 -14.82
CA TYR A 625 -14.28 1.07 -15.89
C TYR A 625 -13.48 0.07 -16.73
N ASP A 626 -12.18 0.28 -16.88
CA ASP A 626 -11.31 -0.65 -17.59
C ASP A 626 -10.80 -1.82 -16.71
N GLU A 627 -11.11 -1.83 -15.42
CA GLU A 627 -10.86 -2.96 -14.52
C GLU A 627 -12.11 -3.85 -14.39
N TRP A 628 -13.25 -3.29 -14.02
CA TRP A 628 -14.47 -4.05 -13.69
C TRP A 628 -15.47 -4.13 -14.86
N GLY A 629 -15.46 -3.12 -15.73
CA GLY A 629 -16.55 -2.82 -16.64
C GLY A 629 -17.33 -1.58 -16.21
N ASN A 630 -18.09 -1.01 -17.15
CA ASN A 630 -18.98 0.12 -16.88
C ASN A 630 -20.43 -0.37 -16.77
N PRO A 631 -21.06 -0.41 -15.59
CA PRO A 631 -22.42 -0.92 -15.40
C PRO A 631 -23.51 -0.01 -16.02
N ASN A 632 -23.14 1.15 -16.58
CA ASN A 632 -24.04 1.89 -17.48
C ASN A 632 -24.30 1.13 -18.79
N ASP A 633 -23.50 0.10 -19.12
CA ASP A 633 -23.81 -0.91 -20.13
C ASP A 633 -24.41 -2.15 -19.45
N LYS A 634 -25.55 -2.63 -19.96
CA LYS A 634 -26.29 -3.75 -19.38
C LYS A 634 -25.47 -5.02 -19.27
N THR A 635 -24.55 -5.27 -20.20
CA THR A 635 -23.68 -6.47 -20.19
C THR A 635 -22.80 -6.49 -18.95
N TYR A 636 -22.17 -5.35 -18.65
CA TYR A 636 -21.34 -5.22 -17.45
C TYR A 636 -22.21 -5.11 -16.20
N TYR A 637 -23.37 -4.44 -16.26
CA TYR A 637 -24.32 -4.42 -15.14
C TYR A 637 -24.69 -5.83 -14.69
N ASP A 638 -25.18 -6.68 -15.60
CA ASP A 638 -25.63 -8.04 -15.28
C ASP A 638 -24.46 -8.88 -14.74
N TYR A 639 -23.26 -8.76 -15.35
CA TYR A 639 -22.08 -9.52 -14.93
C TYR A 639 -21.54 -9.06 -13.58
N MET A 640 -21.38 -7.76 -13.37
CA MET A 640 -20.91 -7.18 -12.10
C MET A 640 -21.90 -7.48 -10.96
N LEU A 641 -23.21 -7.37 -11.23
CA LEU A 641 -24.24 -7.70 -10.28
C LEU A 641 -24.15 -9.16 -9.81
N SER A 642 -23.74 -10.08 -10.70
CA SER A 642 -23.62 -11.52 -10.36
C SER A 642 -22.58 -11.83 -9.27
N TYR A 643 -21.60 -10.95 -9.05
CA TYR A 643 -20.55 -11.15 -8.04
C TYR A 643 -20.47 -10.04 -6.98
N SER A 644 -21.13 -8.89 -7.20
CA SER A 644 -21.10 -7.74 -6.28
C SER A 644 -21.44 -8.16 -4.85
N PRO A 645 -20.49 -8.04 -3.88
CA PRO A 645 -20.66 -8.63 -2.55
C PRO A 645 -21.89 -8.11 -1.79
N TYR A 646 -22.17 -6.81 -1.86
CA TYR A 646 -23.34 -6.19 -1.24
C TYR A 646 -24.65 -6.70 -1.84
N ASP A 647 -24.74 -6.74 -3.17
CA ASP A 647 -25.95 -7.17 -3.87
C ASP A 647 -26.25 -8.66 -3.67
N GLN A 648 -25.20 -9.50 -3.60
CA GLN A 648 -25.30 -10.95 -3.49
C GLN A 648 -25.41 -11.50 -2.06
N VAL A 649 -25.49 -10.63 -1.04
CA VAL A 649 -25.83 -11.06 0.33
C VAL A 649 -27.20 -11.75 0.34
N LYS A 650 -27.26 -12.97 0.88
CA LYS A 650 -28.48 -13.79 0.94
C LYS A 650 -28.64 -14.47 2.29
N LYS A 651 -29.82 -15.05 2.53
CA LYS A 651 -30.07 -15.81 3.76
C LYS A 651 -29.27 -17.11 3.80
N GLN A 652 -28.13 -17.10 4.46
CA GLN A 652 -27.25 -18.25 4.65
C GLN A 652 -26.32 -18.06 5.86
N ALA A 653 -25.59 -19.11 6.23
CA ALA A 653 -24.52 -19.01 7.21
C ALA A 653 -23.28 -18.35 6.57
N TYR A 654 -22.67 -17.41 7.27
CA TYR A 654 -21.42 -16.73 6.91
C TYR A 654 -20.31 -17.08 7.91
N PRO A 655 -19.02 -16.99 7.54
CA PRO A 655 -17.91 -17.23 8.46
C PRO A 655 -17.83 -16.16 9.55
N ASN A 656 -16.99 -16.38 10.57
CA ASN A 656 -16.61 -15.29 11.46
C ASN A 656 -15.91 -14.20 10.63
N LEU A 657 -16.29 -12.93 10.79
CA LEU A 657 -15.79 -11.86 9.94
C LEU A 657 -15.28 -10.69 10.78
N LEU A 658 -14.07 -10.23 10.46
CA LEU A 658 -13.52 -8.95 10.88
C LEU A 658 -13.47 -8.04 9.65
N VAL A 659 -14.29 -7.00 9.63
CA VAL A 659 -14.26 -5.95 8.62
C VAL A 659 -13.55 -4.73 9.20
N THR A 660 -12.61 -4.15 8.46
CA THR A 660 -11.98 -2.87 8.84
C THR A 660 -12.18 -1.81 7.77
N THR A 661 -12.23 -0.53 8.16
CA THR A 661 -12.19 0.60 7.22
C THR A 661 -11.62 1.85 7.89
N GLY A 662 -11.40 2.93 7.12
CA GLY A 662 -11.05 4.25 7.63
C GLY A 662 -12.06 5.29 7.18
N LEU A 663 -12.45 6.22 8.07
CA LEU A 663 -13.43 7.27 7.77
C LEU A 663 -12.99 8.17 6.59
N HIS A 664 -11.68 8.43 6.49
CA HIS A 664 -11.08 9.29 5.47
C HIS A 664 -10.54 8.53 4.26
N ASP A 665 -10.89 7.25 4.10
CA ASP A 665 -10.42 6.42 2.99
C ASP A 665 -10.79 7.05 1.63
N SER A 666 -9.76 7.20 0.78
CA SER A 666 -9.86 7.76 -0.56
C SER A 666 -9.95 6.76 -1.69
N GLN A 667 -9.69 5.49 -1.44
CA GLN A 667 -9.79 4.45 -2.45
C GLN A 667 -11.12 3.72 -2.35
N VAL A 668 -11.50 3.28 -1.14
CA VAL A 668 -12.79 2.60 -0.90
C VAL A 668 -13.54 3.41 0.13
N GLN A 669 -14.73 3.89 -0.22
CA GLN A 669 -15.45 4.80 0.67
C GLN A 669 -15.96 4.05 1.91
N TYR A 670 -15.84 4.64 3.11
CA TYR A 670 -16.21 4.00 4.38
C TYR A 670 -17.64 3.44 4.42
N PHE A 671 -18.54 4.03 3.62
CA PHE A 671 -19.94 3.63 3.58
C PHE A 671 -20.14 2.26 2.90
N GLU A 672 -19.22 1.80 2.04
CA GLU A 672 -19.33 0.50 1.40
C GLU A 672 -19.31 -0.65 2.43
N PRO A 673 -18.25 -0.81 3.25
CA PRO A 673 -18.25 -1.83 4.30
C PRO A 673 -19.33 -1.59 5.37
N ALA A 674 -19.70 -0.32 5.67
CA ALA A 674 -20.76 -0.04 6.63
C ALA A 674 -22.12 -0.61 6.19
N LYS A 675 -22.51 -0.35 4.93
CA LYS A 675 -23.72 -0.90 4.32
C LYS A 675 -23.68 -2.42 4.25
N TRP A 676 -22.53 -2.98 3.87
CA TRP A 676 -22.33 -4.41 3.75
C TRP A 676 -22.48 -5.15 5.08
N VAL A 677 -21.87 -4.64 6.16
CA VAL A 677 -22.02 -5.20 7.51
C VAL A 677 -23.47 -5.14 7.98
N ALA A 678 -24.17 -4.02 7.75
CA ALA A 678 -25.58 -3.88 8.10
C ALA A 678 -26.45 -4.94 7.39
N LYS A 679 -26.27 -5.13 6.08
CA LYS A 679 -27.02 -6.12 5.29
C LYS A 679 -26.67 -7.56 5.67
N LEU A 680 -25.40 -7.85 5.95
CA LEU A 680 -24.97 -9.17 6.45
C LEU A 680 -25.64 -9.52 7.78
N ARG A 681 -25.75 -8.58 8.72
CA ARG A 681 -26.44 -8.82 10.01
C ARG A 681 -27.91 -9.17 9.84
N GLU A 682 -28.58 -8.57 8.86
CA GLU A 682 -29.99 -8.87 8.56
C GLU A 682 -30.16 -10.28 7.96
N HIS A 683 -29.23 -10.71 7.11
CA HIS A 683 -29.41 -11.90 6.27
C HIS A 683 -28.72 -13.15 6.82
N LYS A 684 -27.65 -13.02 7.59
CA LYS A 684 -26.91 -14.19 8.09
C LYS A 684 -27.78 -15.08 8.99
N THR A 685 -27.63 -16.39 8.86
CA THR A 685 -28.41 -17.39 9.64
C THR A 685 -27.60 -18.09 10.73
N ASP A 686 -26.30 -17.82 10.79
CA ASP A 686 -25.37 -18.31 11.82
C ASP A 686 -25.37 -17.41 13.08
N ASN A 687 -24.61 -17.86 14.08
CA ASN A 687 -24.26 -17.09 15.28
C ASN A 687 -22.76 -16.73 15.32
N ASN A 688 -22.08 -16.72 14.17
CA ASN A 688 -20.67 -16.36 14.09
C ASN A 688 -20.50 -14.85 14.33
N LYS A 689 -19.28 -14.47 14.75
CA LYS A 689 -18.90 -13.08 15.02
C LYS A 689 -18.90 -12.29 13.71
N LEU A 690 -19.52 -11.10 13.71
CA LEU A 690 -19.47 -10.13 12.61
C LEU A 690 -19.08 -8.77 13.17
N LEU A 691 -17.78 -8.48 13.09
CA LEU A 691 -17.14 -7.34 13.71
C LEU A 691 -16.81 -6.29 12.65
N PHE A 692 -17.02 -5.02 12.98
CA PHE A 692 -16.69 -3.90 12.12
C PHE A 692 -15.89 -2.85 12.90
N LYS A 693 -14.64 -2.65 12.49
CA LYS A 693 -13.71 -1.71 13.11
C LYS A 693 -13.45 -0.55 12.17
N VAL A 694 -13.76 0.66 12.61
CA VAL A 694 -13.58 1.89 11.85
C VAL A 694 -12.46 2.70 12.50
N ASP A 695 -11.40 2.97 11.75
CA ASP A 695 -10.44 4.02 12.13
C ASP A 695 -11.07 5.38 11.83
N MET A 696 -11.41 6.12 12.88
CA MET A 696 -12.06 7.43 12.78
C MET A 696 -11.07 8.55 12.43
N GLU A 697 -9.76 8.29 12.44
CA GLU A 697 -8.70 9.29 12.25
C GLU A 697 -7.93 9.10 10.94
N ALA A 698 -8.04 7.93 10.29
CA ALA A 698 -7.24 7.58 9.12
C ALA A 698 -8.08 7.15 7.90
N GLY A 699 -7.37 6.87 6.81
CA GLY A 699 -7.93 6.46 5.52
C GLY A 699 -7.43 5.09 5.10
N HIS A 700 -7.18 4.90 3.81
CA HIS A 700 -6.98 3.56 3.22
C HIS A 700 -5.82 2.75 3.80
N GLY A 701 -4.74 3.44 4.21
CA GLY A 701 -3.56 2.80 4.78
C GLY A 701 -3.67 2.50 6.27
N GLY A 702 -4.77 2.92 6.93
CA GLY A 702 -4.90 2.94 8.38
C GLY A 702 -3.94 3.93 9.03
N ALA A 703 -3.63 3.66 10.29
CA ALA A 703 -2.73 4.44 11.11
C ALA A 703 -1.36 4.72 10.45
N SER A 704 -0.90 5.97 10.51
CA SER A 704 0.45 6.35 10.11
C SER A 704 1.48 6.07 11.21
N GLY A 705 2.73 5.79 10.81
CA GLY A 705 3.81 5.47 11.72
C GLY A 705 4.10 3.96 11.81
N ARG A 706 5.35 3.61 12.14
CA ARG A 706 5.82 2.21 12.07
C ARG A 706 5.30 1.29 13.17
N PHE A 707 4.87 1.82 14.32
CA PHE A 707 4.33 1.01 15.42
C PHE A 707 2.81 1.08 15.52
N LYS A 708 2.18 2.22 15.20
CA LYS A 708 0.71 2.36 15.31
C LYS A 708 -0.01 1.27 14.49
N GLY A 709 0.43 0.98 13.27
CA GLY A 709 -0.13 -0.10 12.43
C GLY A 709 0.09 -1.53 12.94
N LEU A 710 1.01 -1.76 13.89
CA LEU A 710 1.15 -3.08 14.53
C LEU A 710 -0.05 -3.43 15.40
N LYS A 711 -0.80 -2.42 15.89
CA LYS A 711 -2.03 -2.66 16.64
C LYS A 711 -3.11 -3.28 15.75
N ASP A 712 -3.21 -2.85 14.49
CA ASP A 712 -4.15 -3.42 13.53
C ASP A 712 -3.77 -4.88 13.19
N SER A 713 -2.47 -5.15 13.01
CA SER A 713 -1.96 -6.52 12.84
C SER A 713 -2.24 -7.39 14.07
N ALA A 714 -2.03 -6.86 15.28
CA ALA A 714 -2.28 -7.57 16.52
C ALA A 714 -3.78 -7.88 16.73
N LEU A 715 -4.66 -6.94 16.36
CA LEU A 715 -6.11 -7.13 16.38
C LEU A 715 -6.55 -8.26 15.44
N GLU A 716 -6.12 -8.22 14.18
CA GLU A 716 -6.41 -9.25 13.19
C GLU A 716 -5.91 -10.63 13.65
N TYR A 717 -4.66 -10.69 14.10
CA TYR A 717 -4.06 -11.95 14.53
C TYR A 717 -4.71 -12.47 15.81
N ALA A 718 -5.07 -11.61 16.76
CA ALA A 718 -5.81 -12.03 17.95
C ALA A 718 -7.17 -12.62 17.56
N PHE A 719 -7.89 -12.00 16.62
CA PHE A 719 -9.14 -12.54 16.09
C PHE A 719 -8.96 -13.93 15.47
N ILE A 720 -7.96 -14.10 14.60
CA ILE A 720 -7.67 -15.38 13.93
C ILE A 720 -7.19 -16.45 14.91
N LEU A 721 -6.27 -16.12 15.82
CA LEU A 721 -5.71 -17.04 16.80
C LEU A 721 -6.77 -17.48 17.82
N ASP A 722 -7.65 -16.56 18.26
CA ASP A 722 -8.80 -16.86 19.12
C ASP A 722 -9.71 -17.90 18.49
N LEU A 723 -10.09 -17.70 17.23
CA LEU A 723 -10.88 -18.67 16.49
C LEU A 723 -10.13 -20.00 16.35
N ALA A 724 -8.82 -19.98 16.08
CA ALA A 724 -8.01 -21.18 15.94
C ALA A 724 -7.76 -21.92 17.27
N GLY A 725 -8.11 -21.34 18.42
CA GLY A 725 -7.81 -21.89 19.74
C GLY A 725 -6.30 -21.89 20.04
N LYS A 726 -5.56 -20.89 19.53
CA LYS A 726 -4.09 -20.77 19.63
C LYS A 726 -3.69 -19.55 20.47
N ASN A 727 -4.31 -19.42 21.65
CA ASN A 727 -4.29 -18.18 22.47
C ASN A 727 -3.11 -18.11 23.45
N THR A 728 -2.35 -19.19 23.58
CA THR A 728 -1.13 -19.24 24.40
C THR A 728 0.10 -18.91 23.56
N LEU A 729 0.94 -18.03 24.10
CA LEU A 729 2.31 -17.74 23.64
C LEU A 729 3.19 -18.99 23.69
#